data_AF-A0A409WDJ1-F1
#
_entry.id   AF-A0A409WDJ1-F1
#
_cell.length_a   1.000
_cell.length_b   1.000
_cell.length_c   1.000
_cell.angle_alpha   90.00
_cell.angle_beta   90.00
_cell.angle_gamma   90.00
#
_symmetry.space_group_name_H-M   'P 1'
#
loop_
_entity.id
_entity.type
_entity.pdbx_description
1 polymer ?
#
loop_
_entity_poly.entity_id
_entity_poly.type
_entity_poly.pdbx_seq_one_letter_code
_entity_poly.pdbx_strand_id
1 'polypeptide(L)'
;MDDNDRTVRSDERTPLLEAVPSTVKRTPTPLPKLQIAIALLLQVCEPITSQSIYPYINALISELDITGGDERKVGYYAGLIESLFFATEALTVLQWSRASDYVGRKPILLIGLLGTTISMLSFGLSRTFWALVISRCLTGLLNGNIGVMKSVMGELTDSSNRAEGFSLMPVVWGFGATIGPLIGGSLSRPHERFPKYFSGAFWKEYPYFLPCLVASGYVLCAFVVTLFLFKETMPRRKSETQGREVEGSLKNDSHEDPVPLRDLLIYPIILSVSNYVVLAFLNISVCALLPLFLAMPLEIGGLNMDPPAIGYIIGSYGGGSAIFQAFFFARIVRYFGEKRIFVAAMSTFVPVFLSFPIINYFAQTRGQQSLAVWLSIAILLAMLAFMDMAYGTIFMYITTSSPNKRSLGATNGLSQTTENVLGGFGVYAIFTTLSCFALLLANRLPERVWDEIQGEEAQRSGVDNLGFVSGPKLRYCPPSYMEETSELRVDERTPLLNPPQPTRTPLPKLQIAIILLLQVCEPICSQSIYPYINELVGTLDIIGGDERKVGYFAGLIESLFFVTEAITVFHWSRLSDRIGRKPVLLIGMLGLIISMLCFGLSRTFITLVISRCLCGLLNGNIGVIKSVMGELTDNTNRAEVYAFMPPVWALGSTMG
;
A
#
# COMPACT_ATOMS: atom_id res chain seq x y z
N MET A 1 58.58 56.38 13.73
CA MET A 1 57.80 56.77 14.91
C MET A 1 56.40 57.10 14.43
N ASP A 2 55.41 56.23 14.48
CA ASP A 2 55.32 54.86 14.98
C ASP A 2 54.16 54.14 14.28
N ASP A 3 54.29 52.82 14.27
CA ASP A 3 53.42 51.81 13.68
C ASP A 3 51.95 51.89 14.11
N ASN A 4 51.08 51.60 13.15
CA ASN A 4 49.64 51.42 13.34
C ASN A 4 49.33 49.91 13.27
N ASP A 5 49.52 49.20 14.39
CA ASP A 5 49.09 47.82 14.55
C ASP A 5 47.94 47.77 15.58
N ARG A 6 46.70 47.67 15.08
CA ARG A 6 45.53 47.30 15.89
C ARG A 6 45.02 45.96 15.38
N THR A 7 45.57 44.92 15.97
CA THR A 7 45.08 43.54 15.95
C THR A 7 43.59 43.51 16.32
N VAL A 8 42.75 43.14 15.35
CA VAL A 8 41.34 42.80 15.57
C VAL A 8 41.32 41.48 16.31
N ARG A 9 40.96 41.50 17.61
CA ARG A 9 40.67 40.27 18.36
C ARG A 9 39.45 39.60 17.73
N SER A 10 39.67 38.47 17.08
CA SER A 10 38.61 37.55 16.64
C SER A 10 37.97 36.92 17.88
N ASP A 11 36.78 37.39 18.24
CA ASP A 11 35.96 36.78 19.29
C ASP A 11 35.25 35.55 18.71
N GLU A 12 35.26 34.41 19.40
CA GLU A 12 34.63 33.14 18.97
C GLU A 12 33.11 33.23 18.83
N ARG A 13 32.52 34.38 19.19
CA ARG A 13 31.09 34.69 19.09
C ARG A 13 30.71 35.50 17.85
N THR A 14 31.68 35.82 16.98
CA THR A 14 31.41 36.54 15.74
C THR A 14 30.92 35.55 14.67
N PRO A 15 29.69 35.66 14.14
CA PRO A 15 29.21 34.74 13.11
C PRO A 15 30.06 34.88 11.84
N LEU A 16 30.53 33.74 11.31
CA LEU A 16 31.42 33.63 10.13
C LEU A 16 30.77 34.04 8.80
N LEU A 17 29.49 34.42 8.78
CA LEU A 17 28.83 35.04 7.64
C LEU A 17 28.36 36.44 8.02
N GLU A 18 28.78 37.44 7.27
CA GLU A 18 28.08 38.72 7.21
C GLU A 18 26.61 38.46 6.90
N ALA A 19 25.73 38.92 7.79
CA ALA A 19 24.30 38.87 7.58
C ALA A 19 23.95 39.73 6.36
N VAL A 20 23.86 39.10 5.18
CA VAL A 20 23.27 39.72 4.00
C VAL A 20 21.85 40.18 4.38
N PRO A 21 21.50 41.47 4.24
CA PRO A 21 20.19 41.97 4.63
C PRO A 21 19.09 41.18 3.90
N SER A 22 18.22 40.54 4.69
CA SER A 22 17.21 39.57 4.28
C SER A 22 15.98 40.16 3.58
N THR A 23 16.12 41.32 2.91
CA THR A 23 14.99 42.08 2.33
C THR A 23 14.93 42.10 0.81
N VAL A 24 15.70 41.25 0.10
CA VAL A 24 15.46 41.04 -1.34
C VAL A 24 14.32 40.03 -1.50
N LYS A 25 13.10 40.51 -1.83
CA LYS A 25 12.03 39.65 -2.36
C LYS A 25 12.57 38.98 -3.63
N ARG A 26 13.04 37.74 -3.53
CA ARG A 26 13.48 36.95 -4.69
C ARG A 26 12.31 36.86 -5.67
N THR A 27 12.43 37.48 -6.83
CA THR A 27 11.47 37.34 -7.92
C THR A 27 11.36 35.86 -8.29
N PRO A 28 10.16 35.28 -8.40
CA PRO A 28 10.00 33.87 -8.75
C PRO A 28 10.72 33.57 -10.05
N THR A 29 11.54 32.51 -10.08
CA THR A 29 12.20 32.10 -11.32
C THR A 29 11.13 31.52 -12.26
N PRO A 30 11.13 31.93 -13.55
CA PRO A 30 10.14 31.43 -14.48
C PRO A 30 10.38 29.95 -14.77
N LEU A 31 9.31 29.16 -14.73
CA LEU A 31 9.36 27.73 -15.05
C LEU A 31 9.76 27.50 -16.53
N PRO A 32 10.58 26.48 -16.83
CA PRO A 32 10.91 26.09 -18.20
C PRO A 32 9.71 25.40 -18.86
N LYS A 33 8.73 26.20 -19.30
CA LYS A 33 7.39 25.75 -19.76
C LYS A 33 7.44 24.61 -20.78
N LEU A 34 8.36 24.66 -21.74
CA LEU A 34 8.51 23.62 -22.77
C LEU A 34 8.97 22.28 -22.17
N GLN A 35 9.97 22.28 -21.28
CA GLN A 35 10.46 21.05 -20.66
C GLN A 35 9.42 20.43 -19.73
N ILE A 36 8.69 21.26 -18.98
CA ILE A 36 7.58 20.80 -18.13
C ILE A 36 6.44 20.24 -18.97
N ALA A 37 6.03 20.92 -20.05
CA ALA A 37 4.99 20.40 -20.94
C ALA A 37 5.34 19.03 -21.52
N ILE A 38 6.61 18.83 -21.90
CA ILE A 38 7.10 17.52 -22.36
C ILE A 38 7.07 16.50 -21.21
N ALA A 39 7.56 16.84 -20.01
CA ALA A 39 7.51 15.94 -18.85
C ALA A 39 6.07 15.52 -18.50
N LEU A 40 5.11 16.44 -18.59
CA LEU A 40 3.69 16.14 -18.36
C LEU A 40 3.11 15.22 -19.44
N LEU A 41 3.42 15.45 -20.72
CA LEU A 41 3.03 14.56 -21.82
C LEU A 41 3.51 13.11 -21.57
N LEU A 42 4.75 12.98 -21.12
CA LEU A 42 5.38 11.70 -20.80
C LEU A 42 4.68 11.04 -19.62
N GLN A 43 4.39 11.81 -18.57
CA GLN A 43 3.76 11.33 -17.36
C GLN A 43 2.32 10.84 -17.58
N VAL A 44 1.62 11.32 -18.62
CA VAL A 44 0.29 10.80 -19.01
C VAL A 44 0.36 9.37 -19.58
N CYS A 45 1.49 8.96 -20.17
CA CYS A 45 1.62 7.67 -20.87
C CYS A 45 1.26 6.50 -19.96
N GLU A 46 1.78 6.55 -18.74
CA GLU A 46 1.68 5.47 -17.78
C GLU A 46 0.25 5.21 -17.29
N PRO A 47 -0.49 6.18 -16.71
CA PRO A 47 -1.87 5.96 -16.32
C PRO A 47 -2.76 5.57 -17.50
N ILE A 48 -2.51 6.04 -18.73
CA ILE A 48 -3.25 5.55 -19.91
C ILE A 48 -2.97 4.06 -20.13
N THR A 49 -1.69 3.66 -20.14
CA THR A 49 -1.32 2.27 -20.40
C THR A 49 -1.70 1.31 -19.29
N SER A 50 -1.74 1.72 -18.02
CA SER A 50 -2.17 0.85 -16.92
C SER A 50 -3.69 0.74 -16.83
N GLN A 51 -4.41 1.85 -16.98
CA GLN A 51 -5.85 1.92 -16.74
C GLN A 51 -6.69 1.50 -17.95
N SER A 52 -6.12 1.52 -19.15
CA SER A 52 -6.85 1.11 -20.37
C SER A 52 -7.30 -0.34 -20.40
N ILE A 53 -6.76 -1.18 -19.54
CA ILE A 53 -7.01 -2.63 -19.59
C ILE A 53 -8.20 -3.07 -18.75
N TYR A 54 -8.47 -2.36 -17.65
CA TYR A 54 -9.54 -2.71 -16.70
C TYR A 54 -10.91 -2.95 -17.34
N PRO A 55 -11.35 -2.19 -18.35
CA PRO A 55 -12.65 -2.43 -18.98
C PRO A 55 -12.80 -3.77 -19.70
N TYR A 56 -11.69 -4.41 -20.09
CA TYR A 56 -11.74 -5.58 -20.96
C TYR A 56 -10.92 -6.78 -20.47
N ILE A 57 -10.12 -6.65 -19.41
CA ILE A 57 -9.27 -7.74 -18.93
C ILE A 57 -10.05 -8.99 -18.55
N ASN A 58 -11.18 -8.83 -17.86
CA ASN A 58 -12.02 -9.96 -17.47
C ASN A 58 -12.59 -10.69 -18.70
N ALA A 59 -13.05 -9.93 -19.71
CA ALA A 59 -13.55 -10.51 -20.96
C ALA A 59 -12.43 -11.17 -21.79
N LEU A 60 -11.24 -10.58 -21.81
CA LEU A 60 -10.07 -11.18 -22.45
C LEU A 60 -9.69 -12.50 -21.79
N ILE A 61 -9.76 -12.60 -20.46
CA ILE A 61 -9.41 -13.82 -19.72
C ILE A 61 -10.49 -14.90 -19.84
N SER A 62 -11.77 -14.53 -19.88
CA SER A 62 -12.86 -15.50 -20.07
C SER A 62 -12.85 -16.14 -21.46
N GLU A 63 -12.32 -15.45 -22.47
CA GLU A 63 -12.14 -15.96 -23.84
C GLU A 63 -10.92 -16.89 -23.99
N LEU A 64 -10.03 -16.96 -23.00
CA LEU A 64 -8.89 -17.88 -23.02
C LEU A 64 -9.27 -19.24 -22.46
N ASP A 65 -8.70 -20.29 -23.06
CA ASP A 65 -8.90 -21.70 -22.64
C ASP A 65 -8.44 -21.99 -21.19
N ILE A 66 -7.75 -21.07 -20.52
CA ILE A 66 -7.19 -21.29 -19.18
C ILE A 66 -8.25 -21.40 -18.08
N THR A 67 -9.42 -20.79 -18.28
CA THR A 67 -10.52 -20.86 -17.32
C THR A 67 -11.29 -22.17 -17.43
N GLY A 68 -11.15 -22.91 -18.54
CA GLY A 68 -11.94 -24.11 -18.83
C GLY A 68 -13.45 -23.86 -18.85
N GLY A 69 -13.88 -22.61 -19.08
CA GLY A 69 -15.28 -22.19 -19.01
C GLY A 69 -15.79 -21.82 -17.61
N ASP A 70 -14.93 -21.82 -16.59
CA ASP A 70 -15.29 -21.45 -15.23
C ASP A 70 -15.13 -19.94 -15.00
N GLU A 71 -16.24 -19.21 -15.04
CA GLU A 71 -16.28 -17.75 -14.86
C GLU A 71 -15.75 -17.30 -13.47
N ARG A 72 -15.76 -18.17 -12.46
CA ARG A 72 -15.26 -17.84 -11.11
C ARG A 72 -13.75 -17.62 -11.08
N LYS A 73 -13.01 -18.26 -12.01
CA LYS A 73 -11.55 -18.13 -12.11
C LYS A 73 -11.09 -16.89 -12.85
N VAL A 74 -11.99 -16.23 -13.58
CA VAL A 74 -11.67 -15.04 -14.40
C VAL A 74 -11.10 -13.93 -13.54
N GLY A 75 -11.75 -13.62 -12.40
CA GLY A 75 -11.30 -12.59 -11.47
C GLY A 75 -9.93 -12.90 -10.85
N TYR A 76 -9.66 -14.18 -10.53
CA TYR A 76 -8.35 -14.61 -10.01
C TYR A 76 -7.22 -14.37 -11.03
N TYR A 77 -7.42 -14.81 -12.28
CA TYR A 77 -6.41 -14.64 -13.33
C TYR A 77 -6.25 -13.18 -13.78
N ALA A 78 -7.32 -12.40 -13.81
CA ALA A 78 -7.26 -10.96 -14.06
C ALA A 78 -6.47 -10.23 -12.96
N GLY A 79 -6.79 -10.50 -11.68
CA GLY A 79 -6.07 -9.95 -10.53
C GLY A 79 -4.60 -10.40 -10.48
N LEU A 80 -4.29 -11.63 -10.91
CA LEU A 80 -2.90 -12.10 -11.03
C LEU A 80 -2.11 -11.30 -12.08
N ILE A 81 -2.70 -11.02 -13.25
CA ILE A 81 -2.07 -10.23 -14.31
C ILE A 81 -1.82 -8.78 -13.85
N GLU A 82 -2.76 -8.20 -13.10
CA GLU A 82 -2.65 -6.84 -12.56
C GLU A 82 -1.61 -6.75 -11.43
N SER A 83 -1.62 -7.69 -10.50
CA SER A 83 -0.66 -7.74 -9.39
C SER A 83 0.77 -7.99 -9.86
N LEU A 84 0.98 -8.80 -10.90
CA LEU A 84 2.31 -9.05 -11.47
C LEU A 84 2.93 -7.80 -12.09
N PHE A 85 2.12 -6.90 -12.67
CA PHE A 85 2.60 -5.60 -13.15
C PHE A 85 3.19 -4.78 -11.99
N PHE A 86 2.42 -4.56 -10.92
CA PHE A 86 2.88 -3.79 -9.76
C PHE A 86 4.03 -4.47 -9.00
N ALA A 87 4.04 -5.80 -8.92
CA ALA A 87 5.10 -6.56 -8.29
C ALA A 87 6.43 -6.41 -9.05
N THR A 88 6.41 -6.55 -10.38
CA THR A 88 7.60 -6.38 -11.20
C THR A 88 8.09 -4.93 -11.22
N GLU A 89 7.18 -3.96 -11.24
CA GLU A 89 7.51 -2.54 -11.11
C GLU A 89 8.15 -2.21 -9.76
N ALA A 90 7.61 -2.72 -8.64
CA ALA A 90 8.17 -2.53 -7.31
C ALA A 90 9.63 -3.00 -7.24
N LEU A 91 9.94 -4.11 -7.93
CA LEU A 91 11.28 -4.70 -7.99
C LEU A 91 12.28 -3.94 -8.86
N THR A 92 11.83 -3.13 -9.84
CA THR A 92 12.72 -2.46 -10.81
C THR A 92 12.71 -0.93 -10.76
N VAL A 93 11.68 -0.31 -10.17
CA VAL A 93 11.53 1.15 -10.18
C VAL A 93 12.67 1.87 -9.47
N LEU A 94 13.17 1.31 -8.36
CA LEU A 94 14.35 1.84 -7.68
C LEU A 94 15.61 1.77 -8.56
N GLN A 95 15.79 0.68 -9.29
CA GLN A 95 16.95 0.39 -10.12
C GLN A 95 16.97 1.34 -11.31
N TRP A 96 15.85 1.55 -11.99
CA TRP A 96 15.74 2.53 -13.08
C TRP A 96 15.91 3.96 -12.59
N SER A 97 15.28 4.30 -11.46
CA SER A 97 15.39 5.65 -10.91
C SER A 97 16.83 5.96 -10.49
N ARG A 98 17.51 5.01 -9.85
CA ARG A 98 18.93 5.12 -9.52
C ARG A 98 19.83 5.10 -10.75
N ALA A 99 19.56 4.25 -11.75
CA ALA A 99 20.34 4.23 -12.98
C ALA A 99 20.29 5.59 -13.69
N SER A 100 19.16 6.29 -13.62
CA SER A 100 19.02 7.62 -14.19
C SER A 100 19.88 8.70 -13.50
N ASP A 101 20.31 8.48 -12.25
CA ASP A 101 21.26 9.39 -11.57
C ASP A 101 22.68 9.33 -12.18
N TYR A 102 23.06 8.19 -12.78
CA TYR A 102 24.39 7.99 -13.37
C TYR A 102 24.39 8.13 -14.89
N VAL A 103 23.37 7.61 -15.56
CA VAL A 103 23.27 7.57 -17.03
C VAL A 103 22.66 8.86 -17.60
N GLY A 104 21.84 9.56 -16.81
CA GLY A 104 21.01 10.68 -17.25
C GLY A 104 19.52 10.31 -17.29
N ARG A 105 18.65 11.33 -17.21
CA ARG A 105 17.19 11.13 -17.19
C ARG A 105 16.66 10.75 -18.56
N LYS A 106 17.13 11.40 -19.62
CA LYS A 106 16.59 11.23 -20.98
C LYS A 106 16.77 9.81 -21.53
N PRO A 107 17.95 9.16 -21.45
CA PRO A 107 18.13 7.80 -21.97
C PRO A 107 17.24 6.78 -21.27
N ILE A 108 17.10 6.89 -19.94
CA ILE A 108 16.29 5.95 -19.15
C ILE A 108 14.80 6.10 -19.48
N LEU A 109 14.29 7.33 -19.62
CA LEU A 109 12.91 7.57 -20.04
C LEU A 109 12.63 7.00 -21.44
N LEU A 110 13.56 7.15 -22.39
CA LEU A 110 13.41 6.60 -23.74
C LEU A 110 13.35 5.07 -23.74
N ILE A 111 14.18 4.41 -22.94
CA ILE A 111 14.15 2.94 -22.78
C ILE A 111 12.81 2.51 -22.19
N GLY A 112 12.33 3.20 -21.15
CA GLY A 112 11.05 2.91 -20.53
C GLY A 112 9.87 3.07 -21.49
N LEU A 113 9.79 4.20 -22.20
CA LEU A 113 8.71 4.46 -23.18
C LEU A 113 8.71 3.45 -24.34
N LEU A 114 9.88 3.10 -24.86
CA LEU A 114 10.00 2.08 -25.91
C LEU A 114 9.58 0.70 -25.39
N GLY A 115 10.01 0.35 -24.18
CA GLY A 115 9.62 -0.86 -23.47
C GLY A 115 8.11 -0.97 -23.31
N THR A 116 7.47 0.07 -22.76
CA THR A 116 6.01 0.14 -22.59
C THR A 116 5.28 0.01 -23.94
N THR A 117 5.80 0.64 -25.00
CA THR A 117 5.21 0.54 -26.35
C THR A 117 5.22 -0.90 -26.86
N ILE A 118 6.37 -1.58 -26.80
CA ILE A 118 6.53 -2.96 -27.26
C ILE A 118 5.67 -3.91 -26.42
N SER A 119 5.70 -3.77 -25.10
CA SER A 119 4.92 -4.62 -24.19
C SER A 119 3.42 -4.45 -24.39
N MET A 120 2.93 -3.22 -24.60
CA MET A 120 1.51 -2.96 -24.84
C MET A 120 1.03 -3.53 -26.17
N LEU A 121 1.83 -3.42 -27.24
CA LEU A 121 1.53 -4.06 -28.52
C LEU A 121 1.54 -5.58 -28.41
N SER A 122 2.50 -6.14 -27.68
CA SER A 122 2.58 -7.58 -27.40
C SER A 122 1.36 -8.07 -26.61
N PHE A 123 0.92 -7.30 -25.61
CA PHE A 123 -0.29 -7.60 -24.84
C PHE A 123 -1.53 -7.66 -25.73
N GLY A 124 -1.72 -6.69 -26.63
CA GLY A 124 -2.85 -6.68 -27.56
C GLY A 124 -2.85 -7.81 -28.59
N LEU A 125 -1.67 -8.36 -28.92
CA LEU A 125 -1.48 -9.50 -29.84
C LEU A 125 -1.45 -10.86 -29.12
N SER A 126 -1.63 -10.88 -27.80
CA SER A 126 -1.53 -12.12 -27.02
C SER A 126 -2.84 -12.90 -27.07
N ARG A 127 -2.72 -14.22 -27.32
CA ARG A 127 -3.84 -15.19 -27.33
C ARG A 127 -3.69 -16.32 -26.33
N THR A 128 -2.65 -16.23 -25.51
CA THR A 128 -2.37 -17.20 -24.45
C THR A 128 -2.18 -16.45 -23.15
N PHE A 129 -2.62 -17.06 -22.05
CA PHE A 129 -2.46 -16.48 -20.73
C PHE A 129 -1.01 -16.12 -20.42
N TRP A 130 -0.06 -17.01 -20.75
CA TRP A 130 1.35 -16.78 -20.51
C TRP A 130 1.93 -15.62 -21.32
N ALA A 131 1.46 -15.38 -22.55
CA ALA A 131 1.86 -14.21 -23.32
C ALA A 131 1.37 -12.91 -22.67
N LEU A 132 0.15 -12.91 -22.09
CA LEU A 132 -0.37 -11.77 -21.31
C LEU A 132 0.44 -11.53 -20.03
N VAL A 133 0.79 -12.59 -19.31
CA VAL A 133 1.64 -12.52 -18.12
C VAL A 133 3.01 -11.95 -18.46
N ILE A 134 3.68 -12.48 -19.49
CA ILE A 134 5.01 -12.03 -19.91
C ILE A 134 4.97 -10.57 -20.35
N SER A 135 3.99 -10.19 -21.18
CA SER A 135 3.86 -8.80 -21.63
C SER A 135 3.59 -7.86 -20.46
N ARG A 136 2.85 -8.27 -19.43
CA ARG A 136 2.65 -7.45 -18.22
C ARG A 136 3.86 -7.31 -17.34
N CYS A 137 4.55 -8.41 -17.08
CA CYS A 137 5.81 -8.38 -16.37
C CYS A 137 6.81 -7.48 -17.13
N LEU A 138 6.85 -7.56 -18.46
CA LEU A 138 7.73 -6.70 -19.25
C LEU A 138 7.34 -5.22 -19.16
N THR A 139 6.04 -4.90 -19.15
CA THR A 139 5.59 -3.52 -18.87
C THR A 139 6.06 -3.05 -17.51
N GLY A 140 5.83 -3.80 -16.43
CA GLY A 140 6.25 -3.40 -15.08
C GLY A 140 7.77 -3.31 -14.94
N LEU A 141 8.52 -4.29 -15.46
CA LEU A 141 9.98 -4.32 -15.43
C LEU A 141 10.61 -3.10 -16.12
N LEU A 142 10.04 -2.63 -17.24
CA LEU A 142 10.57 -1.50 -18.02
C LEU A 142 9.96 -0.15 -17.60
N ASN A 143 8.96 -0.13 -16.71
CA ASN A 143 8.25 1.07 -16.32
C ASN A 143 8.86 1.78 -15.09
N GLY A 144 10.07 2.31 -15.24
CA GLY A 144 10.72 3.15 -14.20
C GLY A 144 10.31 4.64 -14.23
N ASN A 145 9.32 5.00 -15.05
CA ASN A 145 9.11 6.38 -15.48
C ASN A 145 8.63 7.30 -14.33
N ILE A 146 7.74 6.84 -13.42
CA ILE A 146 7.27 7.66 -12.28
C ILE A 146 8.43 8.22 -11.45
N GLY A 147 9.35 7.35 -11.03
CA GLY A 147 10.45 7.75 -10.14
C GLY A 147 11.42 8.71 -10.82
N VAL A 148 11.70 8.50 -12.10
CA VAL A 148 12.55 9.39 -12.91
C VAL A 148 11.83 10.73 -13.15
N MET A 149 10.52 10.74 -13.39
CA MET A 149 9.76 11.97 -13.62
C MET A 149 9.62 12.85 -12.38
N LYS A 150 9.45 12.25 -11.19
CA LYS A 150 9.54 12.98 -9.91
C LYS A 150 10.89 13.69 -9.76
N SER A 151 11.96 13.03 -10.19
CA SER A 151 13.33 13.58 -10.15
C SER A 151 13.52 14.71 -11.16
N VAL A 152 13.07 14.53 -12.40
CA VAL A 152 13.06 15.59 -13.43
C VAL A 152 12.28 16.81 -12.96
N MET A 153 11.10 16.63 -12.35
CA MET A 153 10.32 17.74 -11.81
C MET A 153 11.09 18.47 -10.71
N GLY A 154 11.77 17.74 -9.82
CA GLY A 154 12.63 18.31 -8.80
C GLY A 154 13.85 19.08 -9.33
N GLU A 155 14.38 18.68 -10.49
CA GLU A 155 15.51 19.34 -11.17
C GLU A 155 15.10 20.57 -11.98
N LEU A 156 13.91 20.53 -12.63
CA LEU A 156 13.36 21.64 -13.41
C LEU A 156 12.74 22.74 -12.54
N THR A 157 12.52 22.47 -11.25
CA THR A 157 11.92 23.41 -10.30
C THR A 157 12.91 23.84 -9.23
N ASP A 158 12.66 25.01 -8.64
CA ASP A 158 13.39 25.53 -7.49
C ASP A 158 12.44 25.85 -6.33
N SER A 159 12.98 26.29 -5.19
CA SER A 159 12.15 26.59 -4.01
C SER A 159 11.09 27.68 -4.25
N SER A 160 11.22 28.52 -5.28
CA SER A 160 10.26 29.58 -5.60
C SER A 160 9.07 29.10 -6.44
N ASN A 161 9.28 28.11 -7.31
CA ASN A 161 8.29 27.64 -8.28
C ASN A 161 7.92 26.15 -8.15
N ARG A 162 8.50 25.43 -7.18
CA ARG A 162 8.26 24.00 -6.94
C ARG A 162 6.78 23.64 -6.77
N ALA A 163 6.04 24.45 -6.02
CA ALA A 163 4.61 24.22 -5.82
C ALA A 163 3.82 24.28 -7.15
N GLU A 164 4.24 25.11 -8.11
CA GLU A 164 3.63 25.19 -9.44
C GLU A 164 3.96 23.94 -10.27
N GLY A 165 5.21 23.47 -10.26
CA GLY A 165 5.58 22.26 -10.98
C GLY A 165 4.92 20.98 -10.44
N PHE A 166 4.98 20.75 -9.13
CA PHE A 166 4.41 19.55 -8.50
C PHE A 166 2.87 19.54 -8.50
N SER A 167 2.21 20.70 -8.62
CA SER A 167 0.74 20.76 -8.79
C SER A 167 0.23 20.04 -10.03
N LEU A 168 1.07 19.93 -11.07
CA LEU A 168 0.68 19.40 -12.36
C LEU A 168 0.77 17.86 -12.39
N MET A 169 1.51 17.25 -11.46
CA MET A 169 1.70 15.79 -11.44
C MET A 169 0.39 15.03 -11.13
N PRO A 170 -0.40 15.37 -10.09
CA PRO A 170 -1.69 14.71 -9.84
C PRO A 170 -2.72 14.97 -10.95
N VAL A 171 -2.70 16.15 -11.56
CA VAL A 171 -3.60 16.52 -12.66
C VAL A 171 -3.42 15.57 -13.85
N VAL A 172 -2.16 15.30 -14.21
CA VAL A 172 -1.82 14.36 -15.28
C VAL A 172 -2.26 12.93 -14.96
N TRP A 173 -2.07 12.49 -13.71
CA TRP A 173 -2.53 11.17 -13.28
C TRP A 173 -4.04 11.02 -13.42
N GLY A 174 -4.81 12.00 -12.92
CA GLY A 174 -6.27 12.01 -13.04
C GLY A 174 -6.74 12.03 -14.49
N PHE A 175 -6.07 12.79 -15.36
CA PHE A 175 -6.35 12.80 -16.80
C PHE A 175 -6.14 11.41 -17.42
N GLY A 176 -4.98 10.79 -17.21
CA GLY A 176 -4.69 9.47 -17.76
C GLY A 176 -5.60 8.37 -17.20
N ALA A 177 -5.94 8.42 -15.92
CA ALA A 177 -6.86 7.48 -15.28
C ALA A 177 -8.30 7.61 -15.79
N THR A 178 -8.68 8.76 -16.35
CA THR A 178 -9.98 8.95 -17.00
C THR A 178 -9.94 8.48 -18.46
N ILE A 179 -8.90 8.87 -19.20
CA ILE A 179 -8.78 8.57 -20.64
C ILE A 179 -8.45 7.09 -20.89
N GLY A 180 -7.68 6.45 -20.02
CA GLY A 180 -7.31 5.03 -20.13
C GLY A 180 -8.53 4.12 -20.29
N PRO A 181 -9.43 4.03 -19.29
CA PRO A 181 -10.61 3.18 -19.37
C PRO A 181 -11.54 3.55 -20.53
N LEU A 182 -11.61 4.83 -20.91
CA LEU A 182 -12.37 5.26 -22.10
C LEU A 182 -11.78 4.64 -23.38
N ILE A 183 -10.46 4.69 -23.57
CA ILE A 183 -9.79 4.03 -24.70
C ILE A 183 -10.07 2.52 -24.66
N GLY A 184 -9.87 1.90 -23.51
CA GLY A 184 -10.07 0.46 -23.30
C GLY A 184 -11.47 -0.03 -23.65
N GLY A 185 -12.49 0.59 -23.07
CA GLY A 185 -13.87 0.16 -23.18
C GLY A 185 -14.57 0.60 -24.47
N SER A 186 -14.17 1.73 -25.09
CA SER A 186 -14.80 2.22 -26.32
C SER A 186 -14.24 1.57 -27.59
N LEU A 187 -12.96 1.17 -27.56
CA LEU A 187 -12.27 0.62 -28.73
C LEU A 187 -12.14 -0.91 -28.69
N SER A 188 -12.56 -1.57 -27.60
CA SER A 188 -12.63 -3.03 -27.55
C SER A 188 -13.62 -3.58 -28.58
N ARG A 189 -13.30 -4.76 -29.13
CA ARG A 189 -14.08 -5.48 -30.15
C ARG A 189 -14.48 -4.59 -31.34
N PRO A 190 -13.49 -4.01 -32.06
CA PRO A 190 -13.79 -3.07 -33.13
C PRO A 190 -14.57 -3.68 -34.29
N HIS A 191 -14.43 -5.00 -34.52
CA HIS A 191 -15.19 -5.73 -35.53
C HIS A 191 -16.71 -5.70 -35.25
N GLU A 192 -17.11 -5.86 -33.99
CA GLU A 192 -18.52 -5.85 -33.58
C GLU A 192 -19.07 -4.43 -33.50
N ARG A 193 -18.27 -3.49 -32.97
CA ARG A 193 -18.72 -2.12 -32.68
C ARG A 193 -18.65 -1.17 -33.87
N PHE A 194 -17.68 -1.36 -34.75
CA PHE A 194 -17.43 -0.52 -35.92
C PHE A 194 -17.29 -1.35 -37.21
N PRO A 195 -18.30 -2.16 -37.57
CA PRO A 195 -18.20 -3.14 -38.65
C PRO A 195 -17.94 -2.53 -40.03
N LYS A 196 -18.29 -1.24 -40.24
CA LYS A 196 -18.00 -0.51 -41.48
C LYS A 196 -16.51 -0.28 -41.72
N TYR A 197 -15.71 -0.12 -40.67
CA TYR A 197 -14.28 0.24 -40.77
C TYR A 197 -13.36 -0.93 -40.44
N PHE A 198 -13.80 -1.87 -39.59
CA PHE A 198 -12.97 -2.95 -39.05
C PHE A 198 -13.53 -4.35 -39.41
N SER A 199 -13.80 -4.58 -40.70
CA SER A 199 -14.38 -5.84 -41.19
C SER A 199 -13.38 -6.99 -41.39
N GLY A 200 -12.07 -6.71 -41.33
CA GLY A 200 -11.02 -7.71 -41.57
C GLY A 200 -10.94 -8.81 -40.50
N ALA A 201 -10.55 -10.02 -40.91
CA ALA A 201 -10.43 -11.20 -40.02
C ALA A 201 -9.50 -10.98 -38.81
N PHE A 202 -8.45 -10.17 -38.99
CA PHE A 202 -7.52 -9.80 -37.92
C PHE A 202 -8.23 -9.18 -36.70
N TRP A 203 -9.22 -8.32 -36.90
CA TRP A 203 -9.94 -7.66 -35.80
C TRP A 203 -10.89 -8.58 -35.05
N LYS A 204 -11.27 -9.70 -35.68
CA LYS A 204 -12.03 -10.77 -35.04
C LYS A 204 -11.11 -11.70 -34.24
N GLU A 205 -9.90 -11.94 -34.74
CA GLU A 205 -8.88 -12.75 -34.07
C GLU A 205 -8.20 -12.01 -32.90
N TYR A 206 -8.10 -10.67 -32.98
CA TYR A 206 -7.50 -9.81 -31.97
C TYR A 206 -8.45 -8.69 -31.51
N PRO A 207 -9.52 -9.05 -30.77
CA PRO A 207 -10.57 -8.10 -30.36
C PRO A 207 -10.08 -6.95 -29.47
N TYR A 208 -8.96 -7.12 -28.77
CA TYR A 208 -8.41 -6.14 -27.82
C TYR A 208 -7.14 -5.44 -28.32
N PHE A 209 -6.74 -5.66 -29.58
CA PHE A 209 -5.55 -5.03 -30.13
C PHE A 209 -5.72 -3.52 -30.40
N LEU A 210 -6.90 -3.08 -30.84
CA LEU A 210 -7.14 -1.65 -31.14
C LEU A 210 -6.93 -0.72 -29.92
N PRO A 211 -7.49 -0.98 -28.72
CA PRO A 211 -7.20 -0.13 -27.56
C PRO A 211 -5.71 -0.13 -27.20
N CYS A 212 -5.03 -1.28 -27.33
CA CYS A 212 -3.59 -1.38 -27.11
C CYS A 212 -2.78 -0.58 -28.15
N LEU A 213 -3.21 -0.59 -29.42
CA LEU A 213 -2.60 0.16 -30.51
C LEU A 213 -2.73 1.67 -30.30
N VAL A 214 -3.89 2.15 -29.86
CA VAL A 214 -4.10 3.58 -29.58
C VAL A 214 -3.30 4.04 -28.37
N ALA A 215 -3.30 3.25 -27.28
CA ALA A 215 -2.50 3.55 -26.09
C ALA A 215 -1.00 3.56 -26.41
N SER A 216 -0.49 2.53 -27.09
CA SER A 216 0.93 2.46 -27.51
C SER A 216 1.30 3.54 -28.53
N GLY A 217 0.37 3.93 -29.43
CA GLY A 217 0.56 5.06 -30.34
C GLY A 217 0.78 6.38 -29.60
N TYR A 218 0.02 6.62 -28.52
CA TYR A 218 0.25 7.77 -27.64
C TYR A 218 1.66 7.73 -27.00
N VAL A 219 2.06 6.58 -26.46
CA VAL A 219 3.39 6.40 -25.85
C VAL A 219 4.50 6.58 -26.88
N LEU A 220 4.33 6.09 -28.11
CA LEU A 220 5.28 6.24 -29.20
C LEU A 220 5.41 7.71 -29.63
N CYS A 221 4.31 8.45 -29.70
CA CYS A 221 4.33 9.89 -29.91
C CYS A 221 5.11 10.61 -28.81
N ALA A 222 4.88 10.25 -27.53
CA ALA A 222 5.65 10.79 -26.42
C ALA A 222 7.14 10.45 -26.54
N PHE A 223 7.50 9.22 -26.91
CA PHE A 223 8.88 8.79 -27.18
C PHE A 223 9.55 9.67 -28.24
N VAL A 224 8.89 9.92 -29.37
CA VAL A 224 9.40 10.78 -30.45
C VAL A 224 9.61 12.21 -29.94
N VAL A 225 8.65 12.75 -29.20
CA VAL A 225 8.76 14.09 -28.59
C VAL A 225 9.93 14.13 -27.59
N THR A 226 10.11 13.12 -26.74
CA THR A 226 11.26 13.04 -25.82
C THR A 226 12.58 12.97 -26.57
N LEU A 227 12.64 12.18 -27.64
CA LEU A 227 13.85 11.95 -28.41
C LEU A 227 14.39 13.26 -29.00
N PHE A 228 13.51 14.08 -29.58
CA PHE A 228 13.90 15.31 -30.28
C PHE A 228 13.86 16.58 -29.41
N LEU A 229 12.89 16.72 -28.50
CA LEU A 229 12.60 17.99 -27.81
C LEU A 229 12.99 18.00 -26.32
N PHE A 230 12.99 16.84 -25.65
CA PHE A 230 13.39 16.77 -24.23
C PHE A 230 14.90 16.94 -24.10
N LYS A 231 15.32 17.84 -23.22
CA LYS A 231 16.74 18.11 -22.95
C LYS A 231 17.14 17.34 -21.70
N GLU A 232 18.36 16.81 -21.69
CA GLU A 232 18.90 16.17 -20.50
C GLU A 232 19.00 17.18 -19.35
N THR A 233 18.46 16.81 -18.19
CA THR A 233 18.43 17.66 -17.00
C THR A 233 19.63 17.41 -16.08
N MET A 234 20.26 16.22 -16.19
CA MET A 234 21.46 15.88 -15.43
C MET A 234 22.75 16.29 -16.17
N PRO A 235 23.66 17.08 -15.54
CA PRO A 235 24.91 17.47 -16.17
C PRO A 235 25.79 16.24 -16.46
N ARG A 236 26.19 16.08 -17.73
CA ARG A 236 27.11 15.01 -18.13
C ARG A 236 28.48 15.24 -17.47
N ARG A 237 29.02 14.21 -16.81
CA ARG A 237 30.38 14.23 -16.24
C ARG A 237 31.35 14.70 -17.34
N LYS A 238 31.96 15.88 -17.18
CA LYS A 238 33.13 16.24 -17.98
C LYS A 238 34.20 15.22 -17.61
N SER A 239 34.53 14.36 -18.57
CA SER A 239 35.66 13.44 -18.42
C SER A 239 36.90 14.28 -18.15
N GLU A 240 37.59 14.01 -17.04
CA GLU A 240 38.94 14.50 -16.76
C GLU A 240 39.88 14.00 -17.85
N THR A 241 39.87 14.66 -18.98
CA THR A 241 40.84 14.49 -20.05
C THR A 241 41.13 15.85 -20.65
N GLN A 242 41.58 16.79 -19.80
CA GLN A 242 42.33 17.97 -20.21
C GLN A 242 43.05 18.57 -19.00
N GLY A 243 44.37 18.45 -18.99
CA GLY A 243 45.27 19.28 -18.19
C GLY A 243 45.70 18.72 -16.83
N ARG A 244 46.85 18.05 -16.82
CA ARG A 244 47.76 18.06 -15.66
C ARG A 244 48.29 19.49 -15.48
N GLU A 245 48.61 19.85 -14.22
CA GLU A 245 49.19 21.13 -13.72
C GLU A 245 48.13 22.21 -13.47
N VAL A 246 47.85 22.66 -12.25
CA VAL A 246 48.74 23.25 -11.23
C VAL A 246 48.24 22.95 -9.80
N GLU A 247 49.18 22.83 -8.87
CA GLU A 247 49.03 22.60 -7.42
C GLU A 247 48.12 23.60 -6.68
N GLY A 248 47.51 23.13 -5.58
CA GLY A 248 47.22 23.98 -4.42
C GLY A 248 45.88 24.72 -4.39
N SER A 249 44.76 24.01 -4.42
CA SER A 249 43.53 24.53 -3.78
C SER A 249 42.70 23.36 -3.25
N LEU A 250 42.11 23.59 -2.08
CA LEU A 250 41.43 22.63 -1.22
C LEU A 250 40.49 21.69 -1.99
N LYS A 251 40.73 20.38 -1.89
CA LYS A 251 39.78 19.32 -2.27
C LYS A 251 38.49 19.47 -1.47
N ASN A 252 37.50 20.20 -1.99
CA ASN A 252 36.16 20.29 -1.43
C ASN A 252 35.04 19.87 -2.40
N ASP A 253 35.36 19.18 -3.51
CA ASP A 253 34.38 18.77 -4.53
C ASP A 253 33.81 17.34 -4.35
N SER A 254 33.98 16.70 -3.19
CA SER A 254 33.46 15.34 -2.94
C SER A 254 31.94 15.26 -2.66
N HIS A 255 31.19 16.35 -2.82
CA HIS A 255 29.77 16.41 -2.42
C HIS A 255 28.74 16.21 -3.55
N GLU A 256 29.17 16.07 -4.82
CA GLU A 256 28.21 15.98 -5.92
C GLU A 256 27.82 14.54 -6.31
N ASP A 257 28.57 13.49 -6.00
CA ASP A 257 28.20 12.15 -6.50
C ASP A 257 26.90 11.60 -5.86
N PRO A 258 26.12 10.76 -6.60
CA PRO A 258 24.96 10.11 -6.02
C PRO A 258 25.36 9.26 -4.81
N VAL A 259 24.69 9.45 -3.69
CA VAL A 259 25.06 8.78 -2.44
C VAL A 259 24.68 7.29 -2.47
N PRO A 260 25.42 6.42 -1.76
CA PRO A 260 25.05 5.02 -1.61
C PRO A 260 23.66 4.85 -0.97
N LEU A 261 22.95 3.76 -1.32
CA LEU A 261 21.58 3.48 -0.82
C LEU A 261 21.46 3.49 0.71
N ARG A 262 22.45 2.95 1.41
CA ARG A 262 22.48 2.94 2.89
C ARG A 262 22.50 4.36 3.48
N ASP A 263 23.11 5.29 2.77
CA ASP A 263 23.29 6.68 3.21
C ASP A 263 22.08 7.55 2.82
N LEU A 264 21.12 7.00 2.05
CA LEU A 264 19.80 7.61 1.81
C LEU A 264 18.81 7.37 2.95
N LEU A 265 19.08 6.41 3.84
CA LEU A 265 18.22 6.09 4.98
C LEU A 265 18.41 7.09 6.13
N ILE A 266 18.39 8.38 5.79
CA ILE A 266 18.43 9.48 6.75
C ILE A 266 17.02 9.78 7.26
N TYR A 267 16.94 10.31 8.48
CA TYR A 267 15.68 10.62 9.15
C TYR A 267 14.67 11.42 8.28
N PRO A 268 15.05 12.48 7.55
CA PRO A 268 14.11 13.23 6.69
C PRO A 268 13.50 12.39 5.56
N ILE A 269 14.30 11.50 4.94
CA ILE A 269 13.83 10.61 3.88
C ILE A 269 12.91 9.54 4.48
N ILE A 270 13.33 8.86 5.55
CA ILE A 270 12.52 7.83 6.20
C ILE A 270 11.16 8.41 6.63
N LEU A 271 11.15 9.59 7.24
CA LEU A 271 9.92 10.25 7.66
C LEU A 271 9.01 10.59 6.46
N SER A 272 9.57 11.14 5.37
CA SER A 272 8.80 11.49 4.17
C SER A 272 8.26 10.25 3.45
N VAL A 273 9.07 9.20 3.32
CA VAL A 273 8.66 7.91 2.75
C VAL A 273 7.58 7.26 3.58
N SER A 274 7.70 7.28 4.91
CA SER A 274 6.70 6.70 5.80
C SER A 274 5.35 7.41 5.68
N ASN A 275 5.37 8.75 5.61
CA ASN A 275 4.17 9.54 5.37
C ASN A 275 3.57 9.29 3.97
N TYR A 276 4.41 9.08 2.95
CA TYR A 276 3.94 8.73 1.61
C TYR A 276 3.23 7.37 1.58
N VAL A 277 3.78 6.37 2.28
CA VAL A 277 3.14 5.05 2.42
C VAL A 277 1.78 5.15 3.10
N VAL A 278 1.69 5.91 4.20
CA VAL A 278 0.41 6.10 4.92
C VAL A 278 -0.60 6.83 4.04
N LEU A 279 -0.18 7.86 3.32
CA LEU A 279 -1.04 8.56 2.36
C LEU A 279 -1.55 7.60 1.27
N ALA A 280 -0.66 6.83 0.63
CA ALA A 280 -1.03 5.90 -0.42
C ALA A 280 -2.00 4.83 0.09
N PHE A 281 -1.71 4.26 1.26
CA PHE A 281 -2.60 3.32 1.94
C PHE A 281 -4.01 3.88 2.13
N LEU A 282 -4.13 5.05 2.74
CA LEU A 282 -5.43 5.66 3.02
C LEU A 282 -6.17 6.03 1.74
N ASN A 283 -5.44 6.54 0.73
CA ASN A 283 -6.03 6.89 -0.56
C ASN A 283 -6.58 5.65 -1.30
N ILE A 284 -5.80 4.57 -1.38
CA ILE A 284 -6.26 3.32 -2.01
C ILE A 284 -7.47 2.76 -1.27
N SER A 285 -7.47 2.86 0.06
CA SER A 285 -8.62 2.45 0.89
C SER A 285 -9.89 3.22 0.51
N VAL A 286 -9.81 4.53 0.36
CA VAL A 286 -10.94 5.36 -0.07
C VAL A 286 -11.36 5.05 -1.51
N CYS A 287 -10.41 4.88 -2.43
CA CYS A 287 -10.68 4.51 -3.81
C CYS A 287 -11.40 3.16 -3.95
N ALA A 288 -11.10 2.19 -3.07
CA ALA A 288 -11.79 0.91 -3.02
C ALA A 288 -13.18 1.02 -2.37
N LEU A 289 -13.30 1.79 -1.29
CA LEU A 289 -14.54 1.92 -0.53
C LEU A 289 -15.59 2.78 -1.24
N LEU A 290 -15.21 3.84 -1.95
CA LEU A 290 -16.16 4.78 -2.54
C LEU A 290 -17.11 4.09 -3.55
N PRO A 291 -16.65 3.35 -4.57
CA PRO A 291 -17.54 2.66 -5.50
C PRO A 291 -18.40 1.60 -4.80
N LEU A 292 -17.82 0.87 -3.84
CA LEU A 292 -18.51 -0.16 -3.07
C LEU A 292 -19.65 0.45 -2.24
N PHE A 293 -19.39 1.54 -1.53
CA PHE A 293 -20.38 2.29 -0.76
C PHE A 293 -21.53 2.77 -1.66
N LEU A 294 -21.22 3.30 -2.85
CA LEU A 294 -22.27 3.76 -3.78
C LEU A 294 -23.12 2.58 -4.29
N ALA A 295 -22.53 1.41 -4.55
CA ALA A 295 -23.21 0.25 -5.10
C ALA A 295 -24.03 -0.57 -4.08
N MET A 296 -23.55 -0.68 -2.83
CA MET A 296 -24.14 -1.59 -1.84
C MET A 296 -25.56 -1.17 -1.41
N PRO A 297 -26.43 -2.14 -1.04
CA PRO A 297 -27.78 -1.84 -0.54
C PRO A 297 -27.80 -0.86 0.65
N LEU A 298 -28.87 -0.06 0.73
CA LEU A 298 -29.08 0.93 1.80
C LEU A 298 -29.07 0.32 3.21
N GLU A 299 -29.55 -0.92 3.32
CA GLU A 299 -29.69 -1.69 4.57
C GLU A 299 -28.36 -2.04 5.21
N ILE A 300 -27.32 -2.25 4.40
CA ILE A 300 -25.97 -2.64 4.86
C ILE A 300 -24.99 -1.46 4.88
N GLY A 301 -25.50 -0.23 4.76
CA GLY A 301 -24.69 0.99 4.84
C GLY A 301 -24.27 1.60 3.50
N GLY A 302 -24.76 1.10 2.36
CA GLY A 302 -24.47 1.68 1.04
C GLY A 302 -25.55 2.65 0.53
N LEU A 303 -25.54 2.99 -0.76
CA LEU A 303 -26.53 3.89 -1.38
C LEU A 303 -27.38 3.26 -2.47
N ASN A 304 -27.18 1.99 -2.81
CA ASN A 304 -27.92 1.25 -3.83
C ASN A 304 -28.03 2.02 -5.17
N MET A 305 -26.92 2.61 -5.62
CA MET A 305 -26.89 3.39 -6.85
C MET A 305 -26.67 2.51 -8.07
N ASP A 306 -27.35 2.85 -9.16
CA ASP A 306 -27.13 2.20 -10.45
C ASP A 306 -25.71 2.49 -10.97
N PRO A 307 -25.08 1.54 -11.69
CA PRO A 307 -23.72 1.72 -12.23
C PRO A 307 -23.46 3.03 -13.00
N PRO A 308 -24.40 3.57 -13.82
CA PRO A 308 -24.19 4.86 -14.47
C PRO A 308 -24.05 6.03 -13.50
N ALA A 309 -24.82 6.06 -12.41
CA ALA A 309 -24.75 7.11 -11.40
C ALA A 309 -23.41 7.08 -10.65
N ILE A 310 -22.93 5.88 -10.32
CA ILE A 310 -21.58 5.65 -9.76
C ILE A 310 -20.52 6.21 -10.70
N GLY A 311 -20.63 5.91 -12.00
CA GLY A 311 -19.74 6.44 -13.03
C GLY A 311 -19.72 7.96 -13.09
N TYR A 312 -20.88 8.62 -13.02
CA TYR A 312 -20.96 10.09 -13.00
C TYR A 312 -20.32 10.71 -11.74
N ILE A 313 -20.52 10.11 -10.56
CA ILE A 313 -19.95 10.58 -9.30
C ILE A 313 -18.42 10.48 -9.35
N ILE A 314 -17.88 9.30 -9.68
CA ILE A 314 -16.43 9.07 -9.77
C ILE A 314 -15.80 9.93 -10.87
N GLY A 315 -16.47 10.07 -12.02
CA GLY A 315 -16.01 10.94 -13.10
C GLY A 315 -15.99 12.42 -12.71
N SER A 316 -17.02 12.89 -11.97
CA SER A 316 -17.07 14.26 -11.46
C SER A 316 -15.99 14.55 -10.43
N TYR A 317 -15.64 13.56 -9.60
CA TYR A 317 -14.51 13.63 -8.68
C TYR A 317 -13.19 13.78 -9.43
N GLY A 318 -12.89 12.90 -10.39
CA GLY A 318 -11.64 12.95 -11.14
C GLY A 318 -11.46 14.28 -11.89
N GLY A 319 -12.50 14.74 -12.59
CA GLY A 319 -12.48 16.01 -13.31
C GLY A 319 -12.40 17.23 -12.37
N GLY A 320 -13.19 17.22 -11.29
CA GLY A 320 -13.22 18.29 -10.30
C GLY A 320 -11.89 18.43 -9.54
N SER A 321 -11.31 17.31 -9.12
CA SER A 321 -9.99 17.27 -8.46
C SER A 321 -8.92 17.80 -9.41
N ALA A 322 -8.88 17.36 -10.66
CA ALA A 322 -7.90 17.86 -11.64
C ALA A 322 -7.98 19.39 -11.84
N ILE A 323 -9.18 19.94 -11.99
CA ILE A 323 -9.39 21.40 -12.09
C ILE A 323 -8.93 22.08 -10.80
N PHE A 324 -9.33 21.56 -9.64
CA PHE A 324 -8.97 22.13 -8.35
C PHE A 324 -7.44 22.18 -8.15
N GLN A 325 -6.75 21.07 -8.42
CA GLN A 325 -5.29 20.98 -8.31
C GLN A 325 -4.59 21.97 -9.26
N ALA A 326 -5.03 22.05 -10.51
CA ALA A 326 -4.44 22.93 -11.52
C ALA A 326 -4.54 24.42 -11.15
N PHE A 327 -5.66 24.88 -10.57
CA PHE A 327 -5.88 26.29 -10.29
C PHE A 327 -5.54 26.73 -8.86
N PHE A 328 -5.64 25.84 -7.88
CA PHE A 328 -5.59 26.21 -6.47
C PHE A 328 -4.37 25.67 -5.73
N PHE A 329 -3.83 24.50 -6.09
CA PHE A 329 -2.75 23.86 -5.33
C PHE A 329 -1.57 24.80 -5.06
N ALA A 330 -0.98 25.37 -6.12
CA ALA A 330 0.21 26.21 -5.98
C ALA A 330 -0.06 27.52 -5.22
N ARG A 331 -1.29 28.04 -5.28
CA ARG A 331 -1.68 29.26 -4.55
C ARG A 331 -1.81 28.96 -3.05
N ILE A 332 -2.52 27.88 -2.73
CA ILE A 332 -2.75 27.43 -1.36
C ILE A 332 -1.43 27.04 -0.68
N VAL A 333 -0.58 26.25 -1.36
CA VAL A 333 0.73 25.84 -0.82
C VAL A 333 1.67 27.02 -0.61
N ARG A 334 1.69 28.01 -1.50
CA ARG A 334 2.50 29.24 -1.30
C ARG A 334 2.02 30.06 -0.11
N TYR A 335 0.71 30.15 0.10
CA TYR A 335 0.15 30.98 1.17
C TYR A 335 0.28 30.32 2.55
N PHE A 336 -0.04 29.03 2.66
CA PHE A 336 -0.07 28.32 3.94
C PHE A 336 1.20 27.52 4.24
N GLY A 337 2.02 27.25 3.22
CA GLY A 337 3.21 26.40 3.32
C GLY A 337 2.91 24.91 3.13
N GLU A 338 3.90 24.17 2.60
CA GLU A 338 3.82 22.73 2.30
C GLU A 338 3.43 21.87 3.52
N LYS A 339 4.00 22.15 4.70
CA LYS A 339 3.74 21.38 5.93
C LYS A 339 2.28 21.45 6.36
N ARG A 340 1.73 22.66 6.40
CA ARG A 340 0.37 22.89 6.92
C ARG A 340 -0.66 22.28 5.97
N ILE A 341 -0.42 22.39 4.67
CA ILE A 341 -1.29 21.77 3.67
C ILE A 341 -1.22 20.25 3.72
N PHE A 342 -0.03 19.65 3.84
CA PHE A 342 0.09 18.20 4.00
C PHE A 342 -0.68 17.71 5.23
N VAL A 343 -0.50 18.34 6.40
CA VAL A 343 -1.21 17.97 7.63
C VAL A 343 -2.72 18.16 7.50
N ALA A 344 -3.18 19.25 6.90
CA ALA A 344 -4.60 19.52 6.67
C ALA A 344 -5.23 18.50 5.71
N ALA A 345 -4.55 18.18 4.60
CA ALA A 345 -4.99 17.19 3.63
C ALA A 345 -5.05 15.79 4.26
N MET A 346 -4.03 15.39 5.01
CA MET A 346 -4.04 14.11 5.76
C MET A 346 -5.16 14.07 6.81
N SER A 347 -5.43 15.19 7.48
CA SER A 347 -6.51 15.27 8.47
C SER A 347 -7.90 15.17 7.84
N THR A 348 -8.02 15.35 6.52
CA THR A 348 -9.27 15.25 5.76
C THR A 348 -9.72 13.80 5.57
N PHE A 349 -8.85 12.80 5.74
CA PHE A 349 -9.27 11.39 5.73
C PHE A 349 -10.31 11.08 6.81
N VAL A 350 -10.19 11.67 8.01
CA VAL A 350 -11.15 11.45 9.12
C VAL A 350 -12.57 11.87 8.73
N PRO A 351 -12.85 13.12 8.31
CA PRO A 351 -14.18 13.51 7.87
C PRO A 351 -14.64 12.77 6.60
N VAL A 352 -13.74 12.37 5.69
CA VAL A 352 -14.09 11.53 4.53
C VAL A 352 -14.69 10.20 4.98
N PHE A 353 -14.01 9.46 5.87
CA PHE A 353 -14.55 8.18 6.36
C PHE A 353 -15.83 8.36 7.18
N LEU A 354 -15.95 9.43 7.98
CA LEU A 354 -17.17 9.74 8.73
C LEU A 354 -18.34 10.14 7.82
N SER A 355 -18.07 10.67 6.62
CA SER A 355 -19.13 11.08 5.70
C SER A 355 -19.93 9.88 5.16
N PHE A 356 -19.33 8.70 4.97
CA PHE A 356 -20.03 7.52 4.46
C PHE A 356 -21.27 7.14 5.29
N PRO A 357 -21.18 6.90 6.62
CA PRO A 357 -22.37 6.61 7.43
C PRO A 357 -23.33 7.79 7.53
N ILE A 358 -22.84 9.04 7.49
CA ILE A 358 -23.71 10.24 7.51
C ILE A 358 -24.56 10.32 6.23
N ILE A 359 -23.96 10.07 5.07
CA ILE A 359 -24.66 10.06 3.78
C ILE A 359 -25.69 8.93 3.76
N ASN A 360 -25.33 7.72 4.23
CA ASN A 360 -26.27 6.60 4.36
C ASN A 360 -27.44 6.93 5.30
N TYR A 361 -27.18 7.56 6.46
CA TYR A 361 -28.23 8.01 7.37
C TYR A 361 -29.22 8.99 6.71
N PHE A 362 -28.72 9.96 5.94
CA PHE A 362 -29.60 10.85 5.16
C PHE A 362 -30.37 10.11 4.08
N ALA A 363 -29.77 9.10 3.44
CA ALA A 363 -30.44 8.29 2.44
C ALA A 363 -31.56 7.43 3.04
N GLN A 364 -31.37 6.88 4.24
CA GLN A 364 -32.39 6.10 4.96
C GLN A 364 -33.55 6.98 5.45
N THR A 365 -33.25 8.17 5.97
CA THR A 365 -34.27 9.04 6.59
C THR A 365 -35.04 9.91 5.60
N ARG A 366 -34.39 10.37 4.52
CA ARG A 366 -34.97 11.32 3.56
C ARG A 366 -35.13 10.74 2.15
N GLY A 367 -34.67 9.51 1.94
CA GLY A 367 -34.63 8.87 0.64
C GLY A 367 -33.35 9.20 -0.14
N GLN A 368 -32.93 8.24 -0.95
CA GLN A 368 -31.73 8.28 -1.79
C GLN A 368 -31.67 9.51 -2.73
N GLN A 369 -32.83 9.94 -3.26
CA GLN A 369 -32.94 11.04 -4.22
C GLN A 369 -33.05 12.43 -3.56
N SER A 370 -32.94 12.51 -2.23
CA SER A 370 -33.06 13.78 -1.53
C SER A 370 -31.88 14.72 -1.82
N LEU A 371 -32.16 16.04 -1.81
CA LEU A 371 -31.13 17.07 -1.96
C LEU A 371 -30.02 16.93 -0.91
N ALA A 372 -30.35 16.48 0.30
CA ALA A 372 -29.40 16.29 1.38
C ALA A 372 -28.32 15.25 1.02
N VAL A 373 -28.70 14.10 0.44
CA VAL A 373 -27.75 13.06 0.00
C VAL A 373 -26.79 13.60 -1.06
N TRP A 374 -27.33 14.25 -2.10
CA TRP A 374 -26.52 14.80 -3.19
C TRP A 374 -25.60 15.94 -2.74
N LEU A 375 -26.05 16.80 -1.81
CA LEU A 375 -25.19 17.82 -1.19
C LEU A 375 -24.07 17.17 -0.36
N SER A 376 -24.37 16.13 0.41
CA SER A 376 -23.36 15.42 1.19
C SER A 376 -22.36 14.68 0.31
N ILE A 377 -22.79 14.09 -0.80
CA ILE A 377 -21.88 13.52 -1.82
C ILE A 377 -20.99 14.62 -2.40
N ALA A 378 -21.55 15.78 -2.78
CA ALA A 378 -20.76 16.89 -3.32
C ALA A 378 -19.70 17.39 -2.31
N ILE A 379 -20.05 17.46 -1.03
CA ILE A 379 -19.11 17.81 0.06
C ILE A 379 -18.02 16.74 0.18
N LEU A 380 -18.37 15.45 0.16
CA LEU A 380 -17.41 14.35 0.15
C LEU A 380 -16.44 14.48 -1.03
N LEU A 381 -16.92 14.72 -2.25
CA LEU A 381 -16.05 14.88 -3.42
C LEU A 381 -15.12 16.09 -3.30
N ALA A 382 -15.58 17.20 -2.71
CA ALA A 382 -14.73 18.36 -2.44
C ALA A 382 -13.65 18.06 -1.39
N MET A 383 -13.98 17.28 -0.35
CA MET A 383 -13.02 16.81 0.64
C MET A 383 -11.97 15.89 0.01
N LEU A 384 -12.38 14.98 -0.89
CA LEU A 384 -11.44 14.12 -1.63
C LEU A 384 -10.50 14.93 -2.53
N ALA A 385 -11.02 15.94 -3.24
CA ALA A 385 -10.19 16.83 -4.06
C ALA A 385 -9.14 17.60 -3.23
N PHE A 386 -9.49 18.00 -2.00
CA PHE A 386 -8.54 18.63 -1.08
C PHE A 386 -7.55 17.62 -0.49
N MET A 387 -7.99 16.41 -0.16
CA MET A 387 -7.14 15.29 0.29
C MET A 387 -6.03 14.98 -0.73
N ASP A 388 -6.33 15.01 -2.04
CA ASP A 388 -5.34 14.78 -3.11
C ASP A 388 -4.16 15.76 -3.09
N MET A 389 -4.28 16.94 -2.45
CA MET A 389 -3.17 17.88 -2.27
C MET A 389 -2.02 17.27 -1.44
N ALA A 390 -2.28 16.21 -0.67
CA ALA A 390 -1.26 15.49 0.07
C ALA A 390 -0.21 14.87 -0.87
N TYR A 391 -0.57 14.42 -2.08
CA TYR A 391 0.37 13.84 -3.04
C TYR A 391 1.36 14.88 -3.58
N GLY A 392 0.88 16.05 -3.99
CA GLY A 392 1.77 17.11 -4.46
C GLY A 392 2.73 17.58 -3.37
N THR A 393 2.26 17.70 -2.13
CA THR A 393 3.09 18.15 -0.99
C THR A 393 4.08 17.09 -0.52
N ILE A 394 3.73 15.81 -0.50
CA ILE A 394 4.68 14.74 -0.12
C ILE A 394 5.78 14.55 -1.16
N PHE A 395 5.47 14.71 -2.46
CA PHE A 395 6.49 14.67 -3.50
C PHE A 395 7.50 15.82 -3.37
N MET A 396 7.02 17.01 -2.96
CA MET A 396 7.90 18.12 -2.62
C MET A 396 8.80 17.79 -1.43
N TYR A 397 8.27 17.14 -0.39
CA TYR A 397 9.04 16.71 0.79
C TYR A 397 10.10 15.68 0.48
N ILE A 398 9.77 14.67 -0.32
CA ILE A 398 10.73 13.65 -0.77
C ILE A 398 11.86 14.31 -1.56
N THR A 399 11.50 15.24 -2.45
CA THR A 399 12.45 15.99 -3.28
C THR A 399 13.36 16.91 -2.44
N THR A 400 12.81 17.61 -1.43
CA THR A 400 13.60 18.49 -0.54
C THR A 400 14.49 17.71 0.42
N SER A 401 14.09 16.49 0.79
CA SER A 401 14.81 15.65 1.74
C SER A 401 16.02 14.94 1.12
N SER A 402 16.17 14.97 -0.20
CA SER A 402 17.30 14.33 -0.88
C SER A 402 18.62 15.03 -0.52
N PRO A 403 19.68 14.29 -0.11
CA PRO A 403 20.95 14.87 0.33
C PRO A 403 21.62 15.74 -0.73
N ASN A 404 21.47 15.39 -2.00
CA ASN A 404 21.96 16.16 -3.13
C ASN A 404 21.04 15.97 -4.35
N LYS A 405 21.08 16.92 -5.29
CA LYS A 405 20.24 16.87 -6.50
C LYS A 405 20.52 15.64 -7.36
N ARG A 406 21.73 15.11 -7.33
CA ARG A 406 22.15 13.93 -8.10
C ARG A 406 21.67 12.60 -7.51
N SER A 407 21.09 12.58 -6.30
CA SER A 407 20.50 11.40 -5.67
C SER A 407 18.97 11.42 -5.69
N LEU A 408 18.36 12.35 -6.44
CA LEU A 408 16.91 12.46 -6.55
C LEU A 408 16.28 11.20 -7.13
N GLY A 409 16.93 10.56 -8.11
CA GLY A 409 16.47 9.31 -8.70
C GLY A 409 16.41 8.20 -7.66
N ALA A 410 17.50 7.92 -6.95
CA ALA A 410 17.54 6.92 -5.91
C ALA A 410 16.56 7.22 -4.76
N THR A 411 16.37 8.49 -4.39
CA THR A 411 15.44 8.92 -3.33
C THR A 411 13.98 8.67 -3.73
N ASN A 412 13.58 9.13 -4.92
CA ASN A 412 12.24 8.93 -5.47
C ASN A 412 11.97 7.45 -5.78
N GLY A 413 12.97 6.72 -6.29
CA GLY A 413 12.89 5.29 -6.52
C GLY A 413 12.67 4.51 -5.23
N LEU A 414 13.37 4.85 -4.15
CA LEU A 414 13.16 4.24 -2.84
C LEU A 414 11.75 4.52 -2.31
N SER A 415 11.28 5.76 -2.46
CA SER A 415 9.93 6.15 -2.07
C SER A 415 8.88 5.38 -2.86
N GLN A 416 9.05 5.26 -4.18
CA GLN A 416 8.11 4.56 -5.06
C GLN A 416 8.09 3.06 -4.81
N THR A 417 9.24 2.40 -4.69
CA THR A 417 9.30 0.97 -4.33
C THR A 417 8.63 0.73 -2.99
N THR A 418 8.90 1.56 -1.99
CA THR A 418 8.30 1.41 -0.66
C THR A 418 6.79 1.59 -0.70
N GLU A 419 6.29 2.50 -1.53
CA GLU A 419 4.85 2.70 -1.75
C GLU A 419 4.20 1.56 -2.53
N ASN A 420 4.81 1.08 -3.61
CA ASN A 420 4.28 -0.07 -4.36
C ASN A 420 4.18 -1.32 -3.46
N VAL A 421 5.14 -1.52 -2.55
CA VAL A 421 5.15 -2.65 -1.61
C VAL A 421 4.18 -2.43 -0.44
N LEU A 422 4.25 -1.30 0.26
CA LEU A 422 3.52 -1.07 1.51
C LEU A 422 2.20 -0.32 1.33
N GLY A 423 2.11 0.55 0.33
CA GLY A 423 0.89 1.26 -0.06
C GLY A 423 -0.05 0.39 -0.90
N GLY A 424 0.47 -0.44 -1.81
CA GLY A 424 -0.34 -1.38 -2.61
C GLY A 424 -0.75 -2.65 -1.84
N PHE A 425 0.23 -3.46 -1.42
CA PHE A 425 -0.04 -4.73 -0.73
C PHE A 425 -0.36 -4.58 0.76
N GLY A 426 0.08 -3.47 1.40
CA GLY A 426 -0.23 -3.20 2.82
C GLY A 426 -1.67 -2.74 3.08
N VAL A 427 -2.44 -2.43 2.03
CA VAL A 427 -3.87 -2.09 2.15
C VAL A 427 -4.67 -3.21 2.79
N TYR A 428 -4.36 -4.45 2.44
CA TYR A 428 -5.02 -5.62 2.99
C TYR A 428 -4.61 -5.91 4.44
N ALA A 429 -3.37 -5.62 4.81
CA ALA A 429 -2.88 -5.76 6.19
C ALA A 429 -3.48 -4.70 7.14
N ILE A 430 -3.64 -3.46 6.70
CA ILE A 430 -4.18 -2.39 7.54
C ILE A 430 -5.72 -2.41 7.57
N PHE A 431 -6.41 -2.80 6.50
CA PHE A 431 -7.87 -3.06 6.57
C PHE A 431 -8.20 -4.18 7.56
N THR A 432 -7.38 -5.23 7.62
CA THR A 432 -7.48 -6.28 8.66
C THR A 432 -7.33 -5.68 10.07
N THR A 433 -6.41 -4.73 10.23
CA THR A 433 -6.16 -4.05 11.52
C THR A 433 -7.29 -3.07 11.90
N LEU A 434 -7.87 -2.36 10.93
CA LEU A 434 -9.01 -1.45 11.10
C LEU A 434 -10.31 -2.18 11.41
N SER A 435 -10.55 -3.34 10.80
CA SER A 435 -11.68 -4.22 11.15
C SER A 435 -11.59 -4.73 12.60
N CYS A 436 -10.38 -5.08 13.07
CA CYS A 436 -10.14 -5.40 14.48
C CYS A 436 -10.37 -4.21 15.42
N PHE A 437 -10.05 -2.98 14.98
CA PHE A 437 -10.29 -1.77 15.76
C PHE A 437 -11.77 -1.34 15.80
N ALA A 438 -12.51 -1.53 14.70
CA ALA A 438 -13.95 -1.32 14.63
C ALA A 438 -14.73 -2.25 15.57
N LEU A 439 -14.30 -3.51 15.70
CA LEU A 439 -14.82 -4.47 16.68
C LEU A 439 -14.53 -4.05 18.14
N LEU A 440 -13.37 -3.45 18.40
CA LEU A 440 -13.03 -2.90 19.72
C LEU A 440 -13.85 -1.64 20.07
N LEU A 441 -14.21 -0.83 19.07
CA LEU A 441 -15.04 0.37 19.26
C LEU A 441 -16.52 0.02 19.45
N ALA A 442 -17.02 -0.99 18.74
CA ALA A 442 -18.36 -1.55 18.92
C ALA A 442 -18.58 -2.05 20.36
N ASN A 443 -17.54 -2.60 20.99
CA ASN A 443 -17.53 -3.03 22.40
C ASN A 443 -17.50 -1.88 23.43
N ARG A 444 -17.43 -0.61 23.01
CA ARG A 444 -17.37 0.56 23.91
C ARG A 444 -18.55 1.53 23.79
N LEU A 445 -19.52 1.25 22.92
CA LEU A 445 -20.79 2.00 22.90
C LEU A 445 -21.64 1.63 24.14
N PRO A 446 -22.21 2.61 24.87
CA PRO A 446 -23.00 2.34 26.07
C PRO A 446 -24.23 1.48 25.76
N GLU A 447 -24.52 0.51 26.63
CA GLU A 447 -25.60 -0.50 26.52
C GLU A 447 -26.97 0.09 26.14
N ARG A 448 -27.28 1.34 26.52
CA ARG A 448 -28.54 2.01 26.16
C ARG A 448 -28.82 2.12 24.65
N VAL A 449 -27.80 2.21 23.81
CA VAL A 449 -27.98 2.26 22.34
C VAL A 449 -28.36 0.88 21.79
N TRP A 450 -27.96 -0.17 22.49
CA TRP A 450 -28.27 -1.56 22.17
C TRP A 450 -29.63 -1.97 22.74
N ASP A 451 -30.04 -1.40 23.88
CA ASP A 451 -31.30 -1.70 24.56
C ASP A 451 -32.54 -1.09 23.88
N GLU A 452 -32.43 0.09 23.25
CA GLU A 452 -33.56 0.69 22.50
C GLU A 452 -33.94 -0.13 21.24
N ILE A 453 -32.97 -0.85 20.66
CA ILE A 453 -33.18 -1.73 19.50
C ILE A 453 -33.76 -3.09 19.95
N GLN A 454 -33.42 -3.55 21.16
CA GLN A 454 -33.92 -4.83 21.70
C GLN A 454 -35.25 -4.70 22.46
N GLY A 455 -35.57 -3.52 23.00
CA GLY A 455 -36.78 -3.26 23.78
C GLY A 455 -38.09 -3.29 22.96
N GLU A 456 -38.04 -2.95 21.67
CA GLU A 456 -39.23 -3.03 20.79
C GLU A 456 -39.54 -4.46 20.32
N GLU A 457 -38.57 -5.38 20.35
CA GLU A 457 -38.75 -6.78 19.97
C GLU A 457 -39.14 -7.68 21.16
N ALA A 458 -38.67 -7.37 22.38
CA ALA A 458 -38.88 -8.20 23.56
C ALA A 458 -40.30 -8.17 24.15
N GLN A 459 -41.15 -7.20 23.76
CA GLN A 459 -42.54 -7.10 24.23
C GLN A 459 -43.53 -7.99 23.43
N ARG A 460 -43.05 -8.75 22.44
CA ARG A 460 -43.90 -9.62 21.57
C ARG A 460 -43.94 -11.10 21.94
N SER A 461 -43.15 -11.58 22.90
CA SER A 461 -43.08 -13.02 23.20
C SER A 461 -42.93 -13.30 24.70
N GLY A 462 -44.03 -13.20 25.44
CA GLY A 462 -44.11 -13.77 26.79
C GLY A 462 -44.39 -15.28 26.76
N VAL A 463 -43.92 -16.00 27.79
CA VAL A 463 -44.67 -16.97 28.64
C VAL A 463 -43.71 -17.93 29.38
N ASP A 464 -43.75 -17.79 30.73
CA ASP A 464 -43.75 -18.78 31.84
C ASP A 464 -42.57 -19.73 32.23
N ASN A 465 -41.98 -19.37 33.39
CA ASN A 465 -41.98 -20.06 34.71
C ASN A 465 -41.09 -21.27 35.09
N LEU A 466 -40.72 -21.20 36.40
CA LEU A 466 -40.15 -22.17 37.38
C LEU A 466 -38.60 -22.23 37.45
N GLY A 467 -37.90 -22.03 38.57
CA GLY A 467 -38.24 -21.78 39.98
C GLY A 467 -37.15 -22.38 40.91
N PHE A 468 -36.76 -21.65 41.97
CA PHE A 468 -36.08 -22.07 43.22
C PHE A 468 -34.55 -22.37 43.20
N VAL A 469 -33.69 -22.07 44.21
CA VAL A 469 -33.68 -21.21 45.42
C VAL A 469 -32.26 -21.20 46.06
N SER A 470 -31.86 -20.05 46.65
CA SER A 470 -30.91 -19.77 47.76
C SER A 470 -29.41 -20.20 47.76
N GLY A 471 -28.54 -19.21 48.09
CA GLY A 471 -27.07 -19.31 48.33
C GLY A 471 -26.64 -19.93 49.68
N PRO A 472 -25.53 -19.53 50.39
CA PRO A 472 -24.83 -18.22 50.32
C PRO A 472 -23.26 -18.20 50.52
N LYS A 473 -22.71 -16.98 50.37
CA LYS A 473 -21.63 -16.30 51.16
C LYS A 473 -20.12 -16.68 51.02
N LEU A 474 -19.41 -15.76 50.35
CA LEU A 474 -18.22 -14.98 50.76
C LEU A 474 -17.32 -15.49 51.91
N ARG A 475 -16.01 -15.55 51.64
CA ARG A 475 -14.96 -15.22 52.62
C ARG A 475 -13.71 -14.61 51.96
N TYR A 476 -13.30 -13.48 52.53
CA TYR A 476 -12.07 -12.73 52.29
C TYR A 476 -11.04 -13.15 53.36
N CYS A 477 -9.74 -13.25 53.03
CA CYS A 477 -8.64 -13.16 54.01
C CYS A 477 -7.30 -12.76 53.34
N PRO A 478 -6.36 -12.11 54.07
CA PRO A 478 -5.44 -11.09 53.55
C PRO A 478 -3.95 -11.58 53.55
N PRO A 479 -2.93 -10.71 53.29
CA PRO A 479 -1.62 -11.13 52.82
C PRO A 479 -0.62 -11.37 53.96
N SER A 480 0.31 -12.31 53.78
CA SER A 480 1.49 -12.42 54.64
C SER A 480 2.67 -13.14 53.98
N TYR A 481 3.84 -12.56 54.27
CA TYR A 481 5.22 -13.07 54.27
C TYR A 481 6.20 -12.53 53.22
N MET A 482 7.13 -11.73 53.78
CA MET A 482 8.40 -11.21 53.28
C MET A 482 9.43 -12.32 53.07
N GLU A 483 10.42 -12.03 52.21
CA GLU A 483 11.89 -12.26 52.31
C GLU A 483 12.44 -12.28 50.87
N GLU A 484 13.59 -11.74 50.47
CA GLU A 484 14.72 -11.06 51.10
C GLU A 484 15.50 -10.41 49.92
N THR A 485 15.77 -9.11 49.94
CA THR A 485 16.58 -8.43 48.91
C THR A 485 18.01 -8.24 49.40
N SER A 486 18.98 -8.91 48.77
CA SER A 486 20.40 -8.70 49.02
C SER A 486 20.91 -7.51 48.19
N GLU A 487 21.54 -6.58 48.91
CA GLU A 487 22.10 -5.33 48.42
C GLU A 487 23.36 -5.56 47.55
N LEU A 488 23.40 -4.95 46.36
CA LEU A 488 24.65 -4.70 45.64
C LEU A 488 25.00 -3.21 45.78
N ARG A 489 26.01 -2.90 46.60
CA ARG A 489 26.61 -1.56 46.73
C ARG A 489 27.23 -1.14 45.39
N VAL A 490 26.77 -0.01 44.84
CA VAL A 490 27.41 0.69 43.72
C VAL A 490 28.38 1.72 44.30
N ASP A 491 29.65 1.58 43.97
CA ASP A 491 30.73 2.49 44.37
C ASP A 491 30.79 3.68 43.38
N GLU A 492 30.42 4.88 43.81
CA GLU A 492 30.21 6.09 42.98
C GLU A 492 31.50 6.77 42.47
N ARG A 493 32.62 6.05 42.33
CA ARG A 493 33.94 6.66 41.98
C ARG A 493 34.64 6.12 40.73
N THR A 494 33.94 5.43 39.82
CA THR A 494 34.54 5.02 38.53
C THR A 494 34.10 5.95 37.38
N PRO A 495 35.03 6.51 36.58
CA PRO A 495 34.67 7.24 35.37
C PRO A 495 34.02 6.28 34.36
N LEU A 496 32.87 6.69 33.81
CA LEU A 496 32.12 5.97 32.77
C LEU A 496 32.98 5.78 31.50
N LEU A 497 33.71 4.67 31.43
CA LEU A 497 34.24 4.13 30.18
C LEU A 497 33.06 3.60 29.37
N ASN A 498 32.95 4.03 28.11
CA ASN A 498 31.95 3.52 27.16
C ASN A 498 31.89 1.99 27.23
N PRO A 499 30.69 1.38 27.40
CA PRO A 499 30.60 -0.07 27.41
C PRO A 499 31.11 -0.61 26.06
N PRO A 500 31.91 -1.70 26.06
CA PRO A 500 32.37 -2.31 24.83
C PRO A 500 31.16 -2.68 23.97
N GLN A 501 31.17 -2.29 22.68
CA GLN A 501 30.11 -2.68 21.75
C GLN A 501 30.02 -4.21 21.73
N PRO A 502 28.83 -4.80 21.93
CA PRO A 502 28.70 -6.24 21.97
C PRO A 502 29.02 -6.81 20.59
N THR A 503 30.03 -7.66 20.53
CA THR A 503 30.41 -8.40 19.32
C THR A 503 29.25 -9.32 18.92
N ARG A 504 28.86 -9.30 17.64
CA ARG A 504 27.74 -10.14 17.14
C ARG A 504 28.08 -11.61 17.34
N THR A 505 27.24 -12.33 18.07
CA THR A 505 27.37 -13.78 18.24
C THR A 505 26.95 -14.50 16.95
N PRO A 506 27.62 -15.60 16.57
CA PRO A 506 27.26 -16.36 15.37
C PRO A 506 25.91 -17.07 15.55
N LEU A 507 25.01 -16.90 14.59
CA LEU A 507 23.65 -17.46 14.63
C LEU A 507 23.61 -18.96 14.28
N PRO A 508 22.78 -19.77 14.96
CA PRO A 508 22.55 -21.17 14.60
C PRO A 508 21.62 -21.28 13.37
N LYS A 509 22.14 -20.95 12.19
CA LYS A 509 21.39 -20.81 10.92
C LYS A 509 20.52 -22.01 10.57
N LEU A 510 21.00 -23.24 10.80
CA LEU A 510 20.26 -24.47 10.50
C LEU A 510 19.03 -24.64 11.40
N GLN A 511 19.15 -24.32 12.69
CA GLN A 511 18.03 -24.43 13.64
C GLN A 511 16.96 -23.36 13.33
N ILE A 512 17.39 -22.14 13.03
CA ILE A 512 16.48 -21.04 12.64
C ILE A 512 15.75 -21.41 11.34
N ALA A 513 16.45 -21.94 10.33
CA ALA A 513 15.82 -22.36 9.07
C ALA A 513 14.76 -23.46 9.27
N ILE A 514 15.02 -24.44 10.14
CA ILE A 514 14.04 -25.51 10.47
C ILE A 514 12.81 -24.92 11.17
N ILE A 515 13.00 -23.97 12.09
CA ILE A 515 11.90 -23.33 12.81
C ILE A 515 11.05 -22.46 11.89
N LEU A 516 11.69 -21.71 10.99
CA LEU A 516 10.99 -20.93 9.97
C LEU A 516 10.22 -21.85 9.01
N LEU A 517 10.78 -22.98 8.60
CA LEU A 517 10.06 -23.96 7.76
C LEU A 517 8.81 -24.51 8.48
N LEU A 518 8.92 -24.83 9.77
CA LEU A 518 7.77 -25.25 10.58
C LEU A 518 6.71 -24.15 10.69
N GLN A 519 7.13 -22.88 10.73
CA GLN A 519 6.23 -21.74 10.79
C GLN A 519 5.38 -21.57 9.51
N VAL A 520 5.82 -22.09 8.36
CA VAL A 520 5.07 -22.02 7.09
C VAL A 520 3.85 -22.96 7.09
N CYS A 521 3.94 -24.12 7.75
CA CYS A 521 2.91 -25.16 7.68
C CYS A 521 1.54 -24.71 8.23
N GLU A 522 1.58 -23.88 9.26
CA GLU A 522 0.41 -23.44 10.01
C GLU A 522 -0.50 -22.48 9.21
N PRO A 523 0.01 -21.39 8.61
CA PRO A 523 -0.80 -20.57 7.71
C PRO A 523 -1.23 -21.29 6.43
N ILE A 524 -0.47 -22.26 5.92
CA ILE A 524 -0.96 -23.11 4.79
C ILE A 524 -2.25 -23.84 5.21
N CYS A 525 -2.23 -24.48 6.39
CA CYS A 525 -3.40 -25.19 6.89
C CYS A 525 -4.59 -24.25 7.13
N SER A 526 -4.38 -23.09 7.75
CA SER A 526 -5.47 -22.17 8.06
C SER A 526 -6.01 -21.40 6.86
N GLN A 527 -5.19 -21.15 5.83
CA GLN A 527 -5.56 -20.33 4.67
C GLN A 527 -6.03 -21.15 3.46
N SER A 528 -5.66 -22.44 3.37
CA SER A 528 -6.02 -23.33 2.25
C SER A 528 -7.51 -23.44 1.91
N ILE A 529 -8.37 -22.95 2.80
CA ILE A 529 -9.81 -23.20 2.84
C ILE A 529 -10.62 -22.03 2.25
N TYR A 530 -10.07 -20.81 2.27
CA TYR A 530 -10.75 -19.59 1.84
C TYR A 530 -11.21 -19.64 0.38
N PRO A 531 -10.45 -20.23 -0.56
CA PRO A 531 -10.86 -20.24 -1.97
C PRO A 531 -12.14 -21.04 -2.22
N TYR A 532 -12.44 -22.05 -1.39
CA TYR A 532 -13.53 -23.00 -1.68
C TYR A 532 -14.58 -23.10 -0.56
N ILE A 533 -14.41 -22.44 0.58
CA ILE A 533 -15.32 -22.58 1.73
C ILE A 533 -16.75 -22.12 1.44
N ASN A 534 -16.91 -21.04 0.67
CA ASN A 534 -18.24 -20.57 0.23
C ASN A 534 -18.94 -21.61 -0.65
N GLU A 535 -18.20 -22.27 -1.53
CA GLU A 535 -18.73 -23.34 -2.38
C GLU A 535 -19.05 -24.59 -1.55
N LEU A 536 -18.18 -24.98 -0.62
CA LEU A 536 -18.40 -26.09 0.30
C LEU A 536 -19.67 -25.88 1.12
N VAL A 537 -19.89 -24.68 1.66
CA VAL A 537 -21.10 -24.32 2.41
C VAL A 537 -22.34 -24.30 1.51
N GLY A 538 -22.19 -23.86 0.25
CA GLY A 538 -23.24 -23.90 -0.76
C GLY A 538 -23.76 -25.30 -1.08
N THR A 539 -22.91 -26.33 -0.94
CA THR A 539 -23.29 -27.74 -1.16
C THR A 539 -23.98 -28.41 0.03
N LEU A 540 -24.01 -27.74 1.20
CA LEU A 540 -24.62 -28.29 2.41
C LEU A 540 -26.10 -27.94 2.49
N ASP A 541 -26.92 -28.89 2.92
CA ASP A 541 -28.39 -28.76 3.04
C ASP A 541 -28.86 -27.77 4.14
N ILE A 542 -27.95 -26.98 4.71
CA ILE A 542 -28.22 -26.09 5.84
C ILE A 542 -28.69 -24.68 5.43
N ILE A 543 -28.44 -24.30 4.18
CA ILE A 543 -28.86 -23.00 3.66
C ILE A 543 -30.33 -22.99 3.20
N GLY A 544 -30.97 -24.16 3.05
CA GLY A 544 -32.36 -24.28 2.63
C GLY A 544 -32.66 -23.60 1.28
N GLY A 545 -31.66 -23.51 0.40
CA GLY A 545 -31.74 -22.81 -0.89
C GLY A 545 -31.54 -21.30 -0.84
N ASP A 546 -31.27 -20.70 0.32
CA ASP A 546 -31.03 -19.26 0.47
C ASP A 546 -29.54 -18.93 0.38
N GLU A 547 -29.09 -18.52 -0.81
CA GLU A 547 -27.69 -18.17 -1.10
C GLU A 547 -27.15 -17.02 -0.24
N ARG A 548 -28.03 -16.20 0.37
CA ARG A 548 -27.64 -15.10 1.26
C ARG A 548 -27.00 -15.59 2.56
N LYS A 549 -27.28 -16.85 2.96
CA LYS A 549 -26.76 -17.45 4.20
C LYS A 549 -25.38 -18.08 4.03
N VAL A 550 -24.91 -18.26 2.80
CA VAL A 550 -23.62 -18.90 2.51
C VAL A 550 -22.47 -18.15 3.17
N GLY A 551 -22.44 -16.81 3.02
CA GLY A 551 -21.40 -15.98 3.64
C GLY A 551 -21.42 -16.04 5.17
N TYR A 552 -22.59 -16.16 5.79
CA TYR A 552 -22.72 -16.31 7.25
C TYR A 552 -22.11 -17.64 7.74
N PHE A 553 -22.47 -18.77 7.11
CA PHE A 553 -21.98 -20.08 7.52
C PHE A 553 -20.51 -20.33 7.13
N ALA A 554 -20.04 -19.75 6.02
CA ALA A 554 -18.63 -19.75 5.65
C ALA A 554 -17.80 -18.94 6.67
N GLY A 555 -18.23 -17.71 6.98
CA GLY A 555 -17.59 -16.88 8.00
C GLY A 555 -17.62 -17.51 9.40
N LEU A 556 -18.68 -18.25 9.73
CA LEU A 556 -18.76 -19.03 10.97
C LEU A 556 -17.71 -20.15 11.00
N ILE A 557 -17.57 -20.91 9.91
CA ILE A 557 -16.56 -21.98 9.81
C ILE A 557 -15.12 -21.44 9.86
N GLU A 558 -14.87 -20.28 9.25
CA GLU A 558 -13.57 -19.60 9.28
C GLU A 558 -13.23 -19.08 10.68
N SER A 559 -14.18 -18.38 11.33
CA SER A 559 -13.96 -17.78 12.65
C SER A 559 -13.73 -18.80 13.76
N LEU A 560 -14.35 -19.98 13.68
CA LEU A 560 -14.19 -21.05 14.69
C LEU A 560 -12.74 -21.53 14.85
N PHE A 561 -11.94 -21.51 13.79
CA PHE A 561 -10.51 -21.82 13.86
C PHE A 561 -9.77 -20.83 14.77
N PHE A 562 -9.90 -19.53 14.50
CA PHE A 562 -9.21 -18.49 15.26
C PHE A 562 -9.73 -18.35 16.69
N VAL A 563 -11.04 -18.53 16.90
CA VAL A 563 -11.64 -18.49 18.25
C VAL A 563 -11.07 -19.61 19.12
N THR A 564 -11.00 -20.84 18.59
CA THR A 564 -10.47 -21.98 19.36
C THR A 564 -8.97 -21.91 19.56
N GLU A 565 -8.21 -21.41 18.57
CA GLU A 565 -6.78 -21.13 18.70
C GLU A 565 -6.49 -20.06 19.76
N ALA A 566 -7.24 -18.96 19.79
CA ALA A 566 -7.07 -17.89 20.76
C ALA A 566 -7.22 -18.38 22.21
N ILE A 567 -8.13 -19.33 22.45
CA ILE A 567 -8.35 -19.95 23.76
C ILE A 567 -7.18 -20.85 24.16
N THR A 568 -6.59 -21.58 23.22
CA THR A 568 -5.55 -22.59 23.50
C THR A 568 -4.12 -22.08 23.43
N VAL A 569 -3.86 -20.94 22.78
CA VAL A 569 -2.49 -20.44 22.53
C VAL A 569 -1.67 -20.25 23.83
N PHE A 570 -2.32 -19.77 24.90
CA PHE A 570 -1.69 -19.59 26.21
C PHE A 570 -1.39 -20.94 26.90
N HIS A 571 -2.28 -21.92 26.70
CA HIS A 571 -2.13 -23.25 27.26
C HIS A 571 -0.97 -23.99 26.60
N TRP A 572 -0.85 -23.91 25.28
CA TRP A 572 0.28 -24.46 24.52
C TRP A 572 1.62 -23.82 24.89
N SER A 573 1.63 -22.50 25.09
CA SER A 573 2.83 -21.78 25.53
C SER A 573 3.30 -22.26 26.91
N ARG A 574 2.39 -22.35 27.89
CA ARG A 574 2.71 -22.89 29.24
C ARG A 574 3.07 -24.37 29.23
N LEU A 575 2.43 -25.16 28.37
CA LEU A 575 2.73 -26.58 28.22
C LEU A 575 4.16 -26.78 27.70
N SER A 576 4.59 -25.92 26.77
CA SER A 576 5.95 -25.94 26.25
C SER A 576 7.01 -25.53 27.28
N ASP A 577 6.66 -24.72 28.28
CA ASP A 577 7.55 -24.41 29.42
C ASP A 577 7.75 -25.63 30.33
N ARG A 578 6.76 -26.53 30.43
CA ARG A 578 6.78 -27.70 31.33
C ARG A 578 7.36 -28.96 30.71
N ILE A 579 6.97 -29.26 29.46
CA ILE A 579 7.32 -30.51 28.76
C ILE A 579 8.52 -30.31 27.82
N GLY A 580 8.89 -29.06 27.56
CA GLY A 580 9.92 -28.67 26.62
C GLY A 580 9.36 -28.33 25.23
N ARG A 581 10.08 -27.48 24.49
CA ARG A 581 9.62 -26.89 23.23
C ARG A 581 9.44 -27.91 22.11
N LYS A 582 10.41 -28.83 21.95
CA LYS A 582 10.46 -29.80 20.83
C LYS A 582 9.29 -30.82 20.85
N PRO A 583 8.97 -31.49 21.98
CA PRO A 583 7.81 -32.38 22.03
C PRO A 583 6.49 -31.65 21.74
N VAL A 584 6.34 -30.43 22.26
CA VAL A 584 5.10 -29.65 22.09
C VAL A 584 4.90 -29.19 20.64
N LEU A 585 5.97 -28.77 19.94
CA LEU A 585 5.91 -28.47 18.50
C LEU A 585 5.52 -29.69 17.66
N LEU A 586 6.05 -30.87 17.97
CA LEU A 586 5.72 -32.09 17.24
C LEU A 586 4.27 -32.53 17.48
N ILE A 587 3.77 -32.38 18.70
CA ILE A 587 2.36 -32.66 19.04
C ILE A 587 1.44 -31.68 18.30
N GLY A 588 1.77 -30.39 18.27
CA GLY A 588 1.00 -29.38 17.52
C GLY A 588 0.98 -29.65 16.01
N MET A 589 2.12 -30.02 15.42
CA MET A 589 2.20 -30.41 14.00
C MET A 589 1.39 -31.68 13.69
N LEU A 590 1.47 -32.70 14.54
CA LEU A 590 0.65 -33.90 14.38
C LEU A 590 -0.84 -33.58 14.50
N GLY A 591 -1.20 -32.66 15.40
CA GLY A 591 -2.57 -32.18 15.57
C GLY A 591 -3.11 -31.44 14.35
N LEU A 592 -2.29 -30.60 13.69
CA LEU A 592 -2.65 -29.96 12.42
C LEU A 592 -2.91 -30.98 11.30
N ILE A 593 -2.08 -32.04 11.20
CA ILE A 593 -2.28 -33.10 10.21
C ILE A 593 -3.60 -33.84 10.45
N ILE A 594 -3.86 -34.27 11.68
CA ILE A 594 -5.07 -35.02 12.04
C ILE A 594 -6.32 -34.17 11.82
N SER A 595 -6.30 -32.91 12.25
CA SER A 595 -7.45 -32.02 12.13
C SER A 595 -7.77 -31.66 10.67
N MET A 596 -6.77 -31.50 9.81
CA MET A 596 -7.00 -31.29 8.38
C MET A 596 -7.54 -32.52 7.66
N LEU A 597 -7.10 -33.72 8.04
CA LEU A 597 -7.71 -34.96 7.55
C LEU A 597 -9.16 -35.08 7.99
N CYS A 598 -9.48 -34.74 9.24
CA CYS A 598 -10.86 -34.69 9.73
C CYS A 598 -11.70 -33.66 8.97
N PHE A 599 -11.14 -32.49 8.65
CA PHE A 599 -11.83 -31.47 7.85
C PHE A 599 -12.13 -31.96 6.43
N GLY A 600 -11.14 -32.57 5.75
CA GLY A 600 -11.32 -33.11 4.40
C GLY A 600 -12.32 -34.28 4.31
N LEU A 601 -12.53 -35.02 5.40
CA LEU A 601 -13.51 -36.12 5.47
C LEU A 601 -14.90 -35.67 5.92
N SER A 602 -15.07 -34.40 6.30
CA SER A 602 -16.34 -33.87 6.82
C SER A 602 -17.36 -33.70 5.70
N ARG A 603 -18.53 -34.32 5.86
CA ARG A 603 -19.64 -34.28 4.88
C ARG A 603 -20.87 -33.51 5.36
N THR A 604 -20.89 -33.12 6.63
CA THR A 604 -21.98 -32.35 7.22
C THR A 604 -21.43 -31.08 7.86
N PHE A 605 -22.26 -30.05 7.95
CA PHE A 605 -21.90 -28.79 8.60
C PHE A 605 -21.38 -28.98 10.03
N ILE A 606 -22.03 -29.83 10.81
CA ILE A 606 -21.60 -30.12 12.20
C ILE A 606 -20.21 -30.75 12.22
N THR A 607 -19.90 -31.68 11.30
CA THR A 607 -18.56 -32.26 11.21
C THR A 607 -17.50 -31.25 10.78
N LEU A 608 -17.85 -30.27 9.93
CA LEU A 608 -16.97 -29.16 9.55
C LEU A 608 -16.70 -28.21 10.73
N VAL A 609 -17.73 -27.89 11.51
CA VAL A 609 -17.60 -27.09 12.74
C VAL A 609 -16.70 -27.78 13.75
N ILE A 610 -16.92 -29.07 14.01
CA ILE A 610 -16.13 -29.86 14.97
C ILE A 610 -14.67 -29.97 14.52
N SER A 611 -14.42 -30.30 13.25
CA SER A 611 -13.06 -30.42 12.71
C SER A 611 -12.32 -29.07 12.72
N ARG A 612 -13.03 -27.95 12.59
CA ARG A 612 -12.46 -26.60 12.69
C ARG A 612 -12.09 -26.20 14.09
N CYS A 613 -12.97 -26.46 15.05
CA CYS A 613 -12.66 -26.30 16.46
C CYS A 613 -11.46 -27.16 16.85
N LEU A 614 -11.39 -28.40 16.35
CA LEU A 614 -10.26 -29.29 16.60
C LEU A 614 -8.95 -28.73 16.00
N CYS A 615 -9.02 -28.14 14.81
CA CYS A 615 -7.87 -27.54 14.14
C CYS A 615 -7.29 -26.35 14.93
N GLY A 616 -8.13 -25.45 15.44
CA GLY A 616 -7.66 -24.34 16.27
C GLY A 616 -7.22 -24.80 17.67
N LEU A 617 -7.92 -25.76 18.29
CA LEU A 617 -7.53 -26.32 19.59
C LEU A 617 -6.13 -26.94 19.57
N LEU A 618 -5.79 -27.66 18.48
CA LEU A 618 -4.52 -28.36 18.32
C LEU A 618 -3.41 -27.46 17.73
N ASN A 619 -3.73 -26.23 17.32
CA ASN A 619 -2.75 -25.30 16.74
C ASN A 619 -2.03 -24.47 17.81
N GLY A 620 -1.02 -25.07 18.46
CA GLY A 620 -0.20 -24.40 19.47
C GLY A 620 1.11 -23.78 18.99
N ASN A 621 1.42 -23.86 17.70
CA ASN A 621 2.79 -23.76 17.23
C ASN A 621 3.36 -22.33 17.23
N ILE A 622 2.54 -21.29 16.98
CA ILE A 622 3.00 -19.89 16.92
C ILE A 622 3.68 -19.46 18.22
N GLY A 623 3.02 -19.71 19.36
CA GLY A 623 3.52 -19.29 20.68
C GLY A 623 4.85 -19.96 21.00
N VAL A 624 4.95 -21.26 20.72
CA VAL A 624 6.15 -22.06 20.99
C VAL A 624 7.30 -21.68 20.05
N ILE A 625 7.03 -21.42 18.77
CA ILE A 625 8.03 -20.96 17.79
C ILE A 625 8.64 -19.61 18.21
N LYS A 626 7.81 -18.66 18.65
CA LYS A 626 8.28 -17.35 19.16
C LYS A 626 9.17 -17.51 20.40
N SER A 627 8.78 -18.36 21.34
CA SER A 627 9.60 -18.65 22.53
C SER A 627 10.94 -19.30 22.16
N VAL A 628 10.96 -20.29 21.27
CA VAL A 628 12.20 -20.93 20.78
C VAL A 628 13.08 -19.91 20.06
N MET A 629 12.49 -19.03 19.25
CA MET A 629 13.25 -17.99 18.55
C MET A 629 13.87 -16.98 19.52
N GLY A 630 13.17 -16.65 20.61
CA GLY A 630 13.69 -15.82 21.70
C GLY A 630 14.84 -16.46 22.48
N GLU A 631 14.79 -17.78 22.67
CA GLU A 631 15.82 -18.58 23.36
C GLU A 631 17.07 -18.82 22.48
N LEU A 632 16.90 -18.92 21.16
CA LEU A 632 18.00 -19.10 20.20
C LEU A 632 18.73 -17.80 19.82
N THR A 633 18.24 -16.64 20.26
CA THR A 633 18.75 -15.34 19.82
C THR A 633 19.10 -14.40 20.98
N ASP A 634 20.34 -13.94 20.96
CA ASP A 634 20.82 -12.88 21.85
C ASP A 634 20.20 -11.52 21.48
N ASN A 635 20.18 -10.59 22.45
CA ASN A 635 19.60 -9.24 22.28
C ASN A 635 20.19 -8.45 21.10
N THR A 636 21.40 -8.79 20.63
CA THR A 636 22.06 -8.16 19.48
C THR A 636 21.49 -8.56 18.13
N ASN A 637 21.02 -9.81 17.98
CA ASN A 637 20.51 -10.36 16.72
C ASN A 637 18.99 -10.63 16.76
N ARG A 638 18.36 -10.50 17.93
CA ARG A 638 16.93 -10.76 18.13
C ARG A 638 16.03 -9.99 17.15
N ALA A 639 16.31 -8.71 16.92
CA ALA A 639 15.53 -7.91 15.97
C ALA A 639 15.65 -8.42 14.52
N GLU A 640 16.86 -8.84 14.11
CA GLU A 640 17.13 -9.38 12.78
C GLU A 640 16.41 -10.72 12.55
N VAL A 641 16.38 -11.59 13.57
CA VAL A 641 15.74 -12.89 13.46
C VAL A 641 14.21 -12.81 13.55
N TYR A 642 13.67 -11.95 14.42
CA TYR A 642 12.23 -11.69 14.48
C TYR A 642 11.68 -11.03 13.21
N ALA A 643 12.53 -10.33 12.44
CA ALA A 643 12.15 -9.76 11.15
C ALA A 643 11.87 -10.82 10.06
N PHE A 644 12.40 -12.05 10.18
CA PHE A 644 12.12 -13.13 9.24
C PHE A 644 10.78 -13.84 9.51
N MET A 645 10.20 -13.70 10.71
CA MET A 645 8.97 -14.41 11.08
C MET A 645 7.73 -13.93 10.28
N PRO A 646 7.46 -12.62 10.09
CA PRO A 646 6.31 -12.17 9.31
C PRO A 646 6.36 -12.56 7.82
N PRO A 647 7.49 -12.41 7.09
CA PRO A 647 7.59 -12.87 5.70
C PRO A 647 7.31 -14.37 5.52
N VAL A 648 7.76 -15.19 6.46
CA VAL A 648 7.59 -16.65 6.42
C VAL A 648 6.14 -17.06 6.70
N TRP A 649 5.47 -16.36 7.62
CA TRP A 649 4.03 -16.55 7.84
C TRP A 649 3.23 -16.11 6.60
N ALA A 650 3.57 -14.98 5.99
CA ALA A 650 2.93 -14.49 4.78
C ALA A 650 3.14 -15.44 3.58
N LEU A 651 4.34 -16.03 3.44
CA LEU A 651 4.63 -17.02 2.42
C LEU A 651 3.74 -18.25 2.56
N GLY A 652 3.56 -18.76 3.79
CA GLY A 652 2.63 -19.86 4.03
C GLY A 652 1.16 -19.49 3.80
N SER A 653 0.75 -18.26 4.15
CA SER A 653 -0.61 -17.78 3.86
C SER A 653 -0.89 -17.56 2.37
N THR A 654 0.16 -17.44 1.55
CA THR A 654 0.05 -17.33 0.09
C THR A 654 0.04 -18.71 -0.57
N MET A 655 0.67 -19.70 0.06
CA MET A 655 0.74 -21.08 -0.43
C MET A 655 -0.52 -21.89 -0.14
N GLY A 656 -1.18 -21.63 1.01
CA GLY A 656 -2.54 -22.08 1.27
C GLY A 656 -3.52 -21.20 0.52
#